data_AF-R7JGX6-F1
#
_entry.id   AF-R7JGX6-F1
#
_cell.length_a   1.000
_cell.length_b   1.000
_cell.length_c   1.000
_cell.angle_alpha   90.00
_cell.angle_beta   90.00
_cell.angle_gamma   90.00
#
_symmetry.space_group_name_H-M   'P 1'
#
loop_
_entity.id
_entity.type
_entity.pdbx_description
1 polymer ?
#
loop_
_entity_poly.entity_id
_entity_poly.type
_entity_poly.pdbx_seq_one_letter_code
_entity_poly.pdbx_strand_id
1 'polypeptide(L)'
;MKVFKINSNLSFGRSLREDETAEFKKTLKEGKKLAGQTGNSIFIMPSTSLPQSEMLNTGVGNLTSKETSDYLDYMRTYIDFNVVQDLPAGDFYGNHYNGSSLALGDQNINAQLLTTDEYGKILTNEEFNSIVKANSGKRKDEIANFENVTGKKSTQNNILKNAYERFNKLDENSDLKQKYNKFVQENADWLNFKRVSEPDQEFFKFKKFLAEEHHKKGIQNLHEKGLKSCGDIAINFSDDEVKAFPDAFKQGHYIGVPSWKIPSLNYDTILDENSDAYKLLKMKFQLAAKRNDMIRVDAAWNYVTPVITPEGETKILEHNKKKMGSDLLNLIEKWVKEVKGEDFDLHNIIYEFDAGPDDFTAFENGQLIEPLRGRVKVYGSTYMGEDWGSNDAFLNHHKWSPDEFVIGAGNHDPQPLRQIANGVPDVCNFNNVHKNKNINPLARILNIPADVLNNPVEFAKAKFAEITTAKNNMFFFMDVFGREERFNQHSCESGGSTVENFRYKIPSDYKKAFQNSLNEGYGYNIMDSLAKIFKAKGLDKTNSDLYEKIVKFKNILEQKEFDVVDELDDLLKTGEDIEDDIVKLVPVEDETKNTVKWYHSPKKLFIAAGILAAAGGAYTIYKNHHKKDEKTDKVYA
;
A
#
# COMPACT_ATOMS: atom_id res chain seq x y z
N MET A 1 53.16 13.28 -24.86
CA MET A 1 52.34 12.31 -24.10
C MET A 1 51.43 13.10 -23.17
N LYS A 2 50.13 13.23 -23.48
CA LYS A 2 49.14 13.87 -22.59
C LYS A 2 48.41 12.76 -21.84
N VAL A 3 48.59 12.70 -20.53
CA VAL A 3 47.77 11.84 -19.65
C VAL A 3 46.46 12.58 -19.42
N PHE A 4 45.35 12.04 -19.93
CA PHE A 4 44.03 12.52 -19.56
C PHE A 4 43.68 11.95 -18.18
N LYS A 5 43.24 12.82 -17.27
CA LYS A 5 42.60 12.39 -16.02
C LYS A 5 41.33 11.63 -16.37
N ILE A 6 41.23 10.37 -15.96
CA ILE A 6 39.92 9.71 -15.82
C ILE A 6 39.14 10.52 -14.78
N ASN A 7 37.95 10.99 -15.15
CA ASN A 7 37.09 11.73 -14.23
C ASN A 7 36.51 10.75 -13.20
N SER A 8 36.82 10.95 -11.92
CA SER A 8 36.48 10.01 -10.83
C SER A 8 35.02 10.09 -10.37
N ASN A 9 34.19 10.90 -11.02
CA ASN A 9 32.83 11.23 -10.59
C ASN A 9 31.78 10.74 -11.60
N LEU A 10 31.77 9.43 -11.86
CA LEU A 10 30.63 8.76 -12.50
C LEU A 10 29.66 8.28 -11.40
N SER A 11 28.38 8.59 -11.58
CA SER A 11 27.35 8.56 -10.53
C SER A 11 26.14 7.80 -11.10
N PHE A 12 25.91 6.56 -10.63
CA PHE A 12 24.96 5.60 -11.22
C PHE A 12 24.01 5.05 -10.16
N GLY A 13 22.73 5.36 -10.28
CA GLY A 13 21.72 4.87 -9.36
C GLY A 13 20.73 4.01 -10.12
N ARG A 14 20.18 3.09 -9.35
CA ARG A 14 19.87 1.75 -9.80
C ARG A 14 19.43 0.99 -8.57
N SER A 15 18.87 -0.20 -8.78
CA SER A 15 18.78 -1.16 -7.69
C SER A 15 20.16 -1.43 -7.07
N LEU A 16 20.18 -1.70 -5.76
CA LEU A 16 21.38 -2.16 -5.05
C LEU A 16 21.93 -3.41 -5.77
N ARG A 17 23.26 -3.50 -5.91
CA ARG A 17 23.88 -4.76 -6.34
C ARG A 17 23.79 -5.78 -5.20
N GLU A 18 23.97 -7.05 -5.55
CA GLU A 18 23.99 -8.15 -4.58
C GLU A 18 25.09 -7.95 -3.51
N ASP A 19 26.28 -7.45 -3.89
CA ASP A 19 27.39 -7.15 -2.97
C ASP A 19 27.09 -6.00 -2.01
N GLU A 20 26.21 -5.06 -2.39
CA GLU A 20 25.86 -3.90 -1.58
C GLU A 20 24.75 -4.18 -0.56
N THR A 21 23.91 -5.18 -0.84
CA THR A 21 22.65 -5.42 -0.10
C THR A 21 22.88 -5.77 1.38
N ALA A 22 23.96 -6.50 1.70
CA ALA A 22 24.28 -6.85 3.08
C ALA A 22 24.75 -5.64 3.92
N GLU A 23 25.60 -4.78 3.35
CA GLU A 23 26.05 -3.56 4.02
C GLU A 23 24.91 -2.54 4.14
N PHE A 24 24.05 -2.42 3.11
CA PHE A 24 22.84 -1.59 3.15
C PHE A 24 21.94 -1.99 4.32
N LYS A 25 21.57 -3.28 4.42
CA LYS A 25 20.66 -3.78 5.47
C LYS A 25 21.24 -3.59 6.88
N LYS A 26 22.55 -3.79 7.05
CA LYS A 26 23.24 -3.51 8.32
C LYS A 26 23.18 -2.02 8.68
N THR A 27 23.56 -1.16 7.74
CA THR A 27 23.54 0.31 7.88
C THR A 27 22.14 0.81 8.23
N LEU A 28 21.12 0.29 7.55
CA LEU A 28 19.72 0.65 7.77
C LEU A 28 19.26 0.28 9.19
N LYS A 29 19.55 -0.94 9.63
CA LYS A 29 19.17 -1.42 10.97
C LYS A 29 19.85 -0.65 12.10
N GLU A 30 21.15 -0.34 11.95
CA GLU A 30 21.90 0.47 12.91
C GLU A 30 21.40 1.93 12.92
N GLY A 31 21.16 2.51 11.74
CA GLY A 31 20.61 3.85 11.57
C GLY A 31 19.22 4.01 12.19
N LYS A 32 18.28 3.11 11.89
CA LYS A 32 16.91 3.10 12.45
C LYS A 32 16.93 3.04 13.98
N LYS A 33 17.77 2.19 14.56
CA LYS A 33 17.91 2.06 16.01
C LYS A 33 18.33 3.39 16.67
N LEU A 34 19.26 4.13 16.07
CA LEU A 34 19.69 5.44 16.57
C LEU A 34 18.70 6.58 16.24
N ALA A 35 17.98 6.45 15.12
CA ALA A 35 16.91 7.37 14.75
C ALA A 35 15.70 7.30 15.72
N GLY A 36 15.47 6.15 16.35
CA GLY A 36 14.40 5.89 17.31
C GLY A 36 13.40 4.83 16.83
N GLN A 37 13.37 4.55 15.52
CA GLN A 37 12.46 3.58 14.90
C GLN A 37 12.83 2.15 15.28
N THR A 38 12.19 1.65 16.34
CA THR A 38 12.54 0.40 17.03
C THR A 38 11.36 -0.53 17.26
N GLY A 39 10.13 -0.11 16.94
CA GLY A 39 8.91 -0.88 17.06
C GLY A 39 8.31 -1.31 15.72
N ASN A 40 7.00 -1.21 15.61
CA ASN A 40 6.25 -1.58 14.41
C ASN A 40 6.49 -0.58 13.27
N SER A 41 6.66 -1.11 12.06
CA SER A 41 6.84 -0.37 10.83
C SER A 41 5.87 -0.94 9.82
N ILE A 42 4.76 -0.24 9.66
CA ILE A 42 3.56 -0.72 8.99
C ILE A 42 3.57 -0.24 7.55
N PHE A 43 3.57 -1.17 6.60
CA PHE A 43 3.40 -0.83 5.20
C PHE A 43 1.94 -1.11 4.79
N ILE A 44 1.17 -0.04 4.60
CA ILE A 44 -0.22 -0.08 4.16
C ILE A 44 -0.22 -0.31 2.65
N MET A 45 -0.61 -1.52 2.24
CA MET A 45 -0.75 -1.96 0.86
C MET A 45 -2.03 -2.81 0.73
N PRO A 46 -3.11 -2.26 0.16
CA PRO A 46 -4.32 -3.03 -0.07
C PRO A 46 -4.00 -4.27 -0.90
N SER A 47 -4.45 -5.46 -0.50
CA SER A 47 -4.12 -6.68 -1.24
C SER A 47 -4.65 -6.65 -2.68
N THR A 48 -5.78 -5.97 -2.88
CA THR A 48 -6.38 -5.67 -4.18
C THR A 48 -5.47 -4.83 -5.09
N SER A 49 -4.62 -3.98 -4.53
CA SER A 49 -3.65 -3.12 -5.23
C SER A 49 -2.32 -3.81 -5.56
N LEU A 50 -2.08 -5.04 -5.11
CA LEU A 50 -0.80 -5.73 -5.31
C LEU A 50 -0.49 -5.98 -6.80
N PRO A 51 0.81 -6.00 -7.19
CA PRO A 51 1.20 -6.12 -8.59
C PRO A 51 0.84 -7.49 -9.17
N GLN A 52 0.51 -7.52 -10.45
CA GLN A 52 0.20 -8.74 -11.20
C GLN A 52 0.93 -8.74 -12.53
N SER A 53 1.51 -9.87 -12.93
CA SER A 53 2.06 -10.05 -14.27
C SER A 53 0.93 -10.17 -15.30
N GLU A 54 1.17 -9.82 -16.57
CA GLU A 54 0.10 -9.80 -17.59
C GLU A 54 -0.65 -11.12 -17.71
N MET A 55 0.07 -12.25 -17.60
CA MET A 55 -0.50 -13.60 -17.70
C MET A 55 -1.34 -14.00 -16.47
N LEU A 56 -1.23 -13.28 -15.35
CA LEU A 56 -1.93 -13.56 -14.09
C LEU A 56 -2.82 -12.38 -13.62
N ASN A 57 -2.98 -11.32 -14.43
CA ASN A 57 -3.73 -10.12 -14.05
C ASN A 57 -5.26 -10.37 -14.14
N THR A 58 -5.82 -11.01 -13.12
CA THR A 58 -7.26 -11.24 -12.94
C THR A 58 -8.06 -9.96 -12.66
N GLY A 59 -7.38 -8.86 -12.28
CA GLY A 59 -8.02 -7.58 -11.96
C GLY A 59 -7.65 -7.05 -10.58
N VAL A 60 -7.45 -7.93 -9.60
CA VAL A 60 -7.01 -7.59 -8.24
C VAL A 60 -5.85 -8.48 -7.82
N GLY A 61 -4.90 -7.93 -7.05
CA GLY A 61 -3.77 -8.68 -6.51
C GLY A 61 -4.14 -9.62 -5.36
N ASN A 62 -3.17 -10.43 -4.89
CA ASN A 62 -3.38 -11.37 -3.78
C ASN A 62 -2.07 -11.79 -3.09
N LEU A 63 -2.08 -11.87 -1.75
CA LEU A 63 -0.92 -12.24 -0.90
C LEU A 63 -0.36 -13.65 -1.18
N THR A 64 -1.13 -14.54 -1.81
CA THR A 64 -0.67 -15.88 -2.21
C THR A 64 0.16 -15.91 -3.49
N SER A 65 0.23 -14.82 -4.25
CA SER A 65 0.93 -14.76 -5.55
C SER A 65 2.45 -14.65 -5.41
N LYS A 66 3.18 -15.23 -6.38
CA LYS A 66 4.64 -15.13 -6.43
C LYS A 66 5.09 -13.68 -6.66
N GLU A 67 4.39 -12.95 -7.52
CA GLU A 67 4.63 -11.52 -7.80
C GLU A 67 4.57 -10.68 -6.53
N THR A 68 3.61 -10.96 -5.63
CA THR A 68 3.54 -10.30 -4.32
C THR A 68 4.71 -10.70 -3.43
N SER A 69 5.07 -11.98 -3.37
CA SER A 69 6.25 -12.43 -2.60
C SER A 69 7.52 -11.69 -3.05
N ASP A 70 7.76 -11.63 -4.36
CA ASP A 70 8.92 -10.95 -4.96
C ASP A 70 8.90 -9.44 -4.69
N TYR A 71 7.71 -8.81 -4.76
CA TYR A 71 7.49 -7.40 -4.42
C TYR A 71 7.80 -7.09 -2.96
N LEU A 72 7.31 -7.92 -2.03
CA LEU A 72 7.57 -7.78 -0.60
C LEU A 72 9.07 -7.91 -0.28
N ASP A 73 9.75 -8.89 -0.86
CA ASP A 73 11.20 -9.09 -0.66
C ASP A 73 12.04 -7.92 -1.21
N TYR A 74 11.62 -7.36 -2.35
CA TYR A 74 12.21 -6.15 -2.93
C TYR A 74 11.98 -4.95 -2.01
N MET A 75 10.72 -4.57 -1.74
CA MET A 75 10.42 -3.36 -0.96
C MET A 75 10.98 -3.43 0.47
N ARG A 76 10.91 -4.59 1.13
CA ARG A 76 11.47 -4.76 2.48
C ARG A 76 12.98 -4.54 2.50
N THR A 77 13.68 -4.81 1.39
CA THR A 77 15.10 -4.51 1.27
C THR A 77 15.39 -3.00 1.32
N TYR A 78 14.50 -2.15 0.79
CA TYR A 78 14.71 -0.70 0.74
C TYR A 78 14.09 0.08 1.90
N ILE A 79 13.00 -0.38 2.50
CA ILE A 79 12.26 0.36 3.55
C ILE A 79 12.10 -0.40 4.88
N ASP A 80 12.50 -1.68 4.96
CA ASP A 80 12.61 -2.49 6.18
C ASP A 80 11.36 -2.44 7.10
N PHE A 81 10.19 -2.63 6.50
CA PHE A 81 8.93 -2.82 7.24
C PHE A 81 8.87 -4.21 7.90
N ASN A 82 8.08 -4.32 8.96
CA ASN A 82 7.85 -5.57 9.70
C ASN A 82 6.37 -5.94 9.89
N VAL A 83 5.45 -5.07 9.46
CA VAL A 83 4.00 -5.29 9.42
C VAL A 83 3.49 -4.93 8.03
N VAL A 84 2.60 -5.75 7.47
CA VAL A 84 1.81 -5.43 6.26
C VAL A 84 0.37 -5.16 6.71
N GLN A 85 -0.17 -4.00 6.36
CA GLN A 85 -1.58 -3.68 6.60
C GLN A 85 -2.36 -3.72 5.29
N ASP A 86 -3.47 -4.46 5.31
CA ASP A 86 -4.50 -4.44 4.26
C ASP A 86 -5.64 -3.50 4.67
N LEU A 87 -6.50 -3.14 3.71
CA LEU A 87 -7.80 -2.49 3.98
C LEU A 87 -8.83 -3.55 4.42
N PRO A 88 -10.08 -3.16 4.76
CA PRO A 88 -11.10 -4.14 5.14
C PRO A 88 -11.26 -5.24 4.09
N ALA A 89 -11.00 -6.49 4.52
CA ALA A 89 -10.96 -7.67 3.65
C ALA A 89 -12.33 -8.34 3.47
N GLY A 90 -13.40 -7.69 3.94
CA GLY A 90 -14.78 -8.16 3.90
C GLY A 90 -15.35 -8.33 2.49
N ASP A 91 -16.51 -8.97 2.38
CA ASP A 91 -17.22 -9.14 1.11
C ASP A 91 -17.90 -7.84 0.68
N PHE A 92 -17.35 -7.19 -0.36
CA PHE A 92 -17.72 -5.83 -0.76
C PHE A 92 -18.05 -5.69 -2.25
N TYR A 93 -18.69 -4.57 -2.58
CA TYR A 93 -18.98 -4.14 -3.96
C TYR A 93 -18.47 -2.70 -4.13
N GLY A 94 -17.39 -2.52 -4.89
CA GLY A 94 -16.82 -1.19 -5.21
C GLY A 94 -16.01 -0.50 -4.10
N ASN A 95 -16.42 -0.59 -2.82
CA ASN A 95 -15.75 0.06 -1.69
C ASN A 95 -15.53 -0.93 -0.52
N HIS A 96 -14.28 -1.09 -0.10
CA HIS A 96 -13.85 -1.94 1.01
C HIS A 96 -14.63 -1.68 2.32
N TYR A 97 -14.87 -0.41 2.67
CA TYR A 97 -15.55 -0.02 3.91
C TYR A 97 -17.06 -0.29 3.92
N ASN A 98 -17.65 -0.63 2.77
CA ASN A 98 -19.05 -1.09 2.67
C ASN A 98 -19.17 -2.62 2.65
N GLY A 99 -18.09 -3.34 2.99
CA GLY A 99 -18.05 -4.80 3.00
C GLY A 99 -18.71 -5.45 4.22
N SER A 100 -18.87 -6.77 4.14
CA SER A 100 -19.28 -7.63 5.27
C SER A 100 -18.25 -7.58 6.40
N SER A 101 -18.71 -7.36 7.63
CA SER A 101 -17.86 -7.42 8.83
C SER A 101 -17.50 -8.85 9.24
N LEU A 102 -18.33 -9.82 8.89
CA LEU A 102 -18.18 -11.21 9.30
C LEU A 102 -17.46 -12.04 8.25
N ALA A 103 -17.78 -11.89 6.96
CA ALA A 103 -17.33 -12.76 5.89
C ALA A 103 -16.28 -12.10 4.98
N LEU A 104 -15.18 -12.83 4.70
CA LEU A 104 -14.17 -12.38 3.74
C LEU A 104 -14.70 -12.31 2.31
N GLY A 105 -14.22 -11.33 1.55
CA GLY A 105 -14.68 -11.10 0.19
C GLY A 105 -14.06 -11.96 -0.88
N ASP A 106 -14.75 -12.06 -2.02
CA ASP A 106 -14.34 -12.87 -3.18
C ASP A 106 -12.97 -12.45 -3.75
N GLN A 107 -12.50 -11.21 -3.48
CA GLN A 107 -11.15 -10.72 -3.81
C GLN A 107 -10.01 -11.48 -3.11
N ASN A 108 -10.28 -12.13 -1.96
CA ASN A 108 -9.30 -12.96 -1.27
C ASN A 108 -9.06 -14.29 -2.00
N ILE A 109 -9.93 -14.69 -2.94
CA ILE A 109 -9.83 -15.95 -3.67
C ILE A 109 -8.86 -15.80 -4.85
N ASN A 110 -7.61 -16.27 -4.68
CA ASN A 110 -6.71 -16.49 -5.82
C ASN A 110 -7.20 -17.67 -6.69
N ALA A 111 -7.83 -17.37 -7.82
CA ALA A 111 -8.34 -18.38 -8.76
C ALA A 111 -7.24 -19.28 -9.38
N GLN A 112 -5.97 -18.85 -9.39
CA GLN A 112 -4.86 -19.66 -9.90
C GLN A 112 -4.58 -20.88 -9.02
N LEU A 113 -4.71 -20.74 -7.69
CA LEU A 113 -4.50 -21.87 -6.77
C LEU A 113 -5.49 -23.01 -7.04
N LEU A 114 -6.70 -22.68 -7.51
CA LEU A 114 -7.75 -23.65 -7.80
C LEU A 114 -7.45 -24.55 -9.01
N THR A 115 -6.40 -24.25 -9.79
CA THR A 115 -5.89 -25.11 -10.88
C THR A 115 -4.79 -26.09 -10.46
N THR A 116 -4.42 -26.08 -9.18
CA THR A 116 -3.35 -26.92 -8.61
C THR A 116 -3.91 -28.17 -7.91
N ASP A 117 -3.07 -29.20 -7.72
CA ASP A 117 -3.44 -30.42 -7.01
C ASP A 117 -3.82 -30.18 -5.54
N GLU A 118 -3.25 -29.15 -4.89
CA GLU A 118 -3.55 -28.75 -3.51
C GLU A 118 -5.05 -28.43 -3.31
N TYR A 119 -5.70 -27.91 -4.36
CA TYR A 119 -7.13 -27.59 -4.38
C TYR A 119 -7.91 -28.54 -5.29
N GLY A 120 -7.38 -29.75 -5.54
CA GLY A 120 -8.06 -30.80 -6.31
C GLY A 120 -8.33 -30.47 -7.77
N LYS A 121 -7.63 -29.46 -8.35
CA LYS A 121 -7.82 -28.97 -9.73
C LYS A 121 -9.28 -28.66 -10.09
N ILE A 122 -10.05 -28.13 -9.14
CA ILE A 122 -11.48 -27.81 -9.32
C ILE A 122 -11.72 -26.72 -10.38
N LEU A 123 -10.71 -25.94 -10.74
CA LEU A 123 -10.73 -24.94 -11.81
C LEU A 123 -9.68 -25.31 -12.87
N THR A 124 -9.99 -25.17 -14.16
CA THR A 124 -9.06 -25.52 -15.25
C THR A 124 -8.20 -24.33 -15.68
N ASN A 125 -7.00 -24.57 -16.24
CA ASN A 125 -6.16 -23.48 -16.76
C ASN A 125 -6.86 -22.63 -17.84
N GLU A 126 -7.77 -23.21 -18.63
CA GLU A 126 -8.57 -22.47 -19.62
C GLU A 126 -9.60 -21.53 -18.97
N GLU A 127 -10.26 -21.98 -17.90
CA GLU A 127 -11.14 -21.14 -17.08
C GLU A 127 -10.35 -20.02 -16.39
N PHE A 128 -9.17 -20.32 -15.81
CA PHE A 128 -8.32 -19.28 -15.21
C PHE A 128 -7.90 -18.22 -16.24
N ASN A 129 -7.43 -18.67 -17.41
CA ASN A 129 -7.07 -17.78 -18.52
C ASN A 129 -8.26 -16.96 -19.02
N SER A 130 -9.49 -17.46 -18.86
CA SER A 130 -10.71 -16.71 -19.19
C SER A 130 -10.99 -15.57 -18.19
N ILE A 131 -10.67 -15.73 -16.90
CA ILE A 131 -10.71 -14.63 -15.91
C ILE A 131 -9.70 -13.55 -16.28
N VAL A 132 -8.45 -13.94 -16.58
CA VAL A 132 -7.38 -13.00 -16.98
C VAL A 132 -7.75 -12.27 -18.28
N LYS A 133 -8.24 -12.99 -19.30
CA LYS A 133 -8.66 -12.41 -20.59
C LYS A 133 -9.85 -11.44 -20.44
N ALA A 134 -10.76 -11.69 -19.51
CA ALA A 134 -11.89 -10.79 -19.25
C ALA A 134 -11.44 -9.45 -18.62
N ASN A 135 -10.31 -9.41 -17.92
CA ASN A 135 -9.67 -8.18 -17.45
C ASN A 135 -8.98 -7.41 -18.60
N SER A 136 -9.80 -6.88 -19.50
CA SER A 136 -9.43 -6.29 -20.79
C SER A 136 -9.50 -4.76 -20.82
N GLY A 137 -9.73 -4.12 -19.67
CA GLY A 137 -9.80 -2.66 -19.57
C GLY A 137 -8.48 -1.97 -19.91
N LYS A 138 -8.54 -0.80 -20.56
CA LYS A 138 -7.34 -0.04 -20.97
C LYS A 138 -6.36 0.28 -19.83
N ARG A 139 -6.87 0.41 -18.60
CA ARG A 139 -6.12 0.73 -17.39
C ARG A 139 -5.97 -0.47 -16.43
N LYS A 140 -6.08 -1.71 -16.94
CA LYS A 140 -6.04 -2.98 -16.16
C LYS A 140 -4.79 -3.15 -15.26
N ASP A 141 -3.72 -2.44 -15.58
CA ASP A 141 -2.43 -2.47 -14.87
C ASP A 141 -2.26 -1.28 -13.91
N GLU A 142 -3.10 -0.23 -14.03
CA GLU A 142 -3.11 0.95 -13.16
C GLU A 142 -4.19 0.90 -12.08
N ILE A 143 -5.36 0.33 -12.39
CA ILE A 143 -6.55 0.30 -11.51
C ILE A 143 -7.13 -1.11 -11.37
N ALA A 144 -7.61 -1.42 -10.17
CA ALA A 144 -8.21 -2.68 -9.80
C ALA A 144 -9.58 -2.87 -10.45
N ASN A 145 -9.77 -4.02 -11.09
CA ASN A 145 -11.00 -4.37 -11.79
C ASN A 145 -11.89 -5.21 -10.86
N PHE A 146 -12.54 -4.54 -9.89
CA PHE A 146 -13.47 -5.16 -8.96
C PHE A 146 -14.62 -5.85 -9.70
N GLU A 147 -15.07 -5.35 -10.84
CA GLU A 147 -16.18 -5.91 -11.63
C GLU A 147 -15.84 -7.28 -12.26
N ASN A 148 -14.56 -7.56 -12.52
CA ASN A 148 -14.13 -8.86 -13.04
C ASN A 148 -13.98 -9.94 -11.95
N VAL A 149 -13.78 -9.51 -10.69
CA VAL A 149 -13.48 -10.37 -9.55
C VAL A 149 -14.64 -10.46 -8.55
N THR A 150 -15.08 -9.33 -8.01
CA THR A 150 -16.11 -9.23 -6.96
C THR A 150 -17.52 -9.18 -7.53
N GLY A 151 -18.47 -9.80 -6.81
CA GLY A 151 -19.90 -9.67 -7.05
C GLY A 151 -20.52 -10.65 -8.05
N LYS A 152 -21.85 -10.81 -7.95
CA LYS A 152 -22.63 -11.90 -8.58
C LYS A 152 -22.48 -12.11 -10.10
N LYS A 153 -22.09 -11.06 -10.82
CA LYS A 153 -21.99 -11.04 -12.29
C LYS A 153 -20.55 -11.05 -12.79
N SER A 154 -19.57 -11.07 -11.90
CA SER A 154 -18.15 -11.05 -12.26
C SER A 154 -17.75 -12.32 -13.01
N THR A 155 -16.74 -12.21 -13.87
CA THR A 155 -16.20 -13.38 -14.59
C THR A 155 -15.71 -14.45 -13.61
N GLN A 156 -15.03 -14.03 -12.54
CA GLN A 156 -14.56 -14.93 -11.49
C GLN A 156 -15.73 -15.63 -10.77
N ASN A 157 -16.79 -14.91 -10.36
CA ASN A 157 -17.94 -15.51 -9.67
C ASN A 157 -18.66 -16.54 -10.55
N ASN A 158 -18.80 -16.26 -11.85
CA ASN A 158 -19.40 -17.19 -12.80
C ASN A 158 -18.55 -18.46 -12.99
N ILE A 159 -17.22 -18.33 -13.08
CA ILE A 159 -16.31 -19.48 -13.20
C ILE A 159 -16.20 -20.27 -11.88
N LEU A 160 -16.31 -19.61 -10.73
CA LEU A 160 -16.35 -20.28 -9.44
C LEU A 160 -17.56 -21.23 -9.29
N LYS A 161 -18.65 -21.04 -10.04
CA LYS A 161 -19.79 -21.99 -10.08
C LYS A 161 -19.38 -23.33 -10.71
N ASN A 162 -18.59 -23.29 -11.78
CA ASN A 162 -17.99 -24.51 -12.36
C ASN A 162 -17.05 -25.19 -11.35
N ALA A 163 -16.25 -24.39 -10.63
CA ALA A 163 -15.36 -24.92 -9.59
C ALA A 163 -16.15 -25.55 -8.43
N TYR A 164 -17.29 -24.97 -8.06
CA TYR A 164 -18.20 -25.51 -7.05
C TYR A 164 -18.84 -26.83 -7.51
N GLU A 165 -19.26 -26.94 -8.78
CA GLU A 165 -19.73 -28.21 -9.34
C GLU A 165 -18.67 -29.32 -9.33
N ARG A 166 -17.39 -28.99 -9.56
CA ARG A 166 -16.29 -29.96 -9.49
C ARG A 166 -15.93 -30.30 -8.06
N PHE A 167 -15.91 -29.31 -7.17
CA PHE A 167 -15.76 -29.50 -5.72
C PHE A 167 -16.81 -30.47 -5.17
N ASN A 168 -18.08 -30.33 -5.57
CA ASN A 168 -19.16 -31.23 -5.16
C ASN A 168 -19.03 -32.67 -5.69
N LYS A 169 -18.15 -32.92 -6.67
CA LYS A 169 -17.84 -34.25 -7.22
C LYS A 169 -16.54 -34.84 -6.66
N LEU A 170 -15.83 -34.14 -5.78
CA LEU A 170 -14.68 -34.69 -5.05
C LEU A 170 -15.13 -35.75 -4.03
N ASP A 171 -14.23 -36.68 -3.72
CA ASP A 171 -14.40 -37.61 -2.60
C ASP A 171 -14.58 -36.83 -1.29
N GLU A 172 -15.60 -37.15 -0.49
CA GLU A 172 -15.85 -36.55 0.82
C GLU A 172 -14.68 -36.74 1.80
N ASN A 173 -13.83 -37.75 1.58
CA ASN A 173 -12.63 -38.00 2.35
C ASN A 173 -11.41 -37.18 1.87
N SER A 174 -11.52 -36.42 0.78
CA SER A 174 -10.43 -35.55 0.31
C SER A 174 -10.15 -34.41 1.29
N ASP A 175 -8.87 -34.02 1.43
CA ASP A 175 -8.42 -32.98 2.36
C ASP A 175 -9.23 -31.68 2.22
N LEU A 176 -9.57 -31.29 0.98
CA LEU A 176 -10.34 -30.08 0.69
C LEU A 176 -11.79 -30.18 1.18
N LYS A 177 -12.43 -31.35 1.06
CA LYS A 177 -13.78 -31.61 1.60
C LYS A 177 -13.79 -31.66 3.12
N GLN A 178 -12.80 -32.33 3.73
CA GLN A 178 -12.65 -32.37 5.20
C GLN A 178 -12.46 -30.96 5.78
N LYS A 179 -11.58 -30.15 5.17
CA LYS A 179 -11.37 -28.74 5.53
C LYS A 179 -12.65 -27.91 5.40
N TYR A 180 -13.40 -28.06 4.30
CA TYR A 180 -14.68 -27.37 4.08
C TYR A 180 -15.71 -27.74 5.14
N ASN A 181 -15.91 -29.04 5.39
CA ASN A 181 -16.89 -29.53 6.36
C ASN A 181 -16.57 -29.02 7.78
N LYS A 182 -15.28 -29.02 8.17
CA LYS A 182 -14.80 -28.40 9.41
C LYS A 182 -15.09 -26.89 9.45
N PHE A 183 -14.74 -26.16 8.38
CA PHE A 183 -14.99 -24.72 8.28
C PHE A 183 -16.48 -24.38 8.47
N VAL A 184 -17.38 -25.11 7.79
CA VAL A 184 -18.83 -24.89 7.90
C VAL A 184 -19.33 -25.16 9.33
N GLN A 185 -18.83 -26.20 9.99
CA GLN A 185 -19.18 -26.51 11.37
C GLN A 185 -18.71 -25.43 12.36
N GLU A 186 -17.46 -24.99 12.25
CA GLU A 186 -16.84 -24.01 13.17
C GLU A 186 -17.36 -22.57 13.00
N ASN A 187 -18.10 -22.29 11.92
CA ASN A 187 -18.54 -20.94 11.52
C ASN A 187 -20.05 -20.83 11.24
N ALA A 188 -20.83 -21.81 11.71
CA ALA A 188 -22.27 -21.90 11.49
C ALA A 188 -23.05 -20.61 11.80
N ASP A 189 -22.69 -19.93 12.90
CA ASP A 189 -23.40 -18.75 13.44
C ASP A 189 -23.42 -17.55 12.47
N TRP A 190 -22.42 -17.38 11.62
CA TRP A 190 -22.37 -16.32 10.61
C TRP A 190 -22.51 -16.81 9.16
N LEU A 191 -22.34 -18.10 8.90
CA LEU A 191 -22.55 -18.68 7.56
C LEU A 191 -24.03 -18.93 7.24
N ASN A 192 -24.87 -19.22 8.23
CA ASN A 192 -26.18 -19.82 7.99
C ASN A 192 -27.36 -18.85 7.86
N PHE A 193 -27.18 -17.54 7.99
CA PHE A 193 -28.26 -16.58 7.75
C PHE A 193 -28.47 -16.27 6.26
N LYS A 194 -29.69 -15.86 5.90
CA LYS A 194 -30.09 -15.59 4.52
C LYS A 194 -29.44 -14.30 3.99
N ARG A 195 -28.91 -14.37 2.77
CA ARG A 195 -28.22 -13.25 2.11
C ARG A 195 -28.95 -12.82 0.84
N VAL A 196 -29.22 -11.53 0.70
CA VAL A 196 -29.72 -10.95 -0.56
C VAL A 196 -28.57 -10.81 -1.55
N SER A 197 -27.33 -10.59 -1.09
CA SER A 197 -26.12 -10.50 -1.92
C SER A 197 -25.70 -11.83 -2.55
N GLU A 198 -25.91 -12.98 -1.89
CA GLU A 198 -25.67 -14.31 -2.47
C GLU A 198 -26.75 -15.31 -1.99
N PRO A 199 -27.86 -15.48 -2.75
CA PRO A 199 -28.98 -16.32 -2.32
C PRO A 199 -28.71 -17.83 -2.34
N ASP A 200 -27.70 -18.28 -3.11
CA ASP A 200 -27.22 -19.67 -3.05
C ASP A 200 -26.29 -19.82 -1.83
N GLN A 201 -26.86 -20.35 -0.75
CA GLN A 201 -26.19 -20.46 0.54
C GLN A 201 -25.01 -21.44 0.54
N GLU A 202 -25.08 -22.53 -0.22
CA GLU A 202 -23.99 -23.50 -0.26
C GLU A 202 -22.85 -23.01 -1.17
N PHE A 203 -23.17 -22.34 -2.29
CA PHE A 203 -22.17 -21.62 -3.07
C PHE A 203 -21.52 -20.47 -2.27
N PHE A 204 -22.30 -19.74 -1.45
CA PHE A 204 -21.75 -18.75 -0.53
C PHE A 204 -20.74 -19.37 0.44
N LYS A 205 -21.12 -20.45 1.16
CA LYS A 205 -20.23 -21.18 2.08
C LYS A 205 -18.95 -21.63 1.38
N PHE A 206 -19.05 -22.21 0.19
CA PHE A 206 -17.90 -22.62 -0.63
C PHE A 206 -16.97 -21.45 -0.96
N LYS A 207 -17.50 -20.29 -1.40
CA LYS A 207 -16.68 -19.10 -1.65
C LYS A 207 -16.01 -18.59 -0.38
N LYS A 208 -16.72 -18.51 0.74
CA LYS A 208 -16.14 -18.02 2.01
C LYS A 208 -15.06 -18.96 2.55
N PHE A 209 -15.23 -20.27 2.39
CA PHE A 209 -14.19 -21.27 2.67
C PHE A 209 -12.91 -21.02 1.86
N LEU A 210 -13.02 -20.85 0.54
CA LEU A 210 -11.86 -20.56 -0.31
C LEU A 210 -11.20 -19.22 0.04
N ALA A 211 -12.00 -18.20 0.37
CA ALA A 211 -11.49 -16.90 0.80
C ALA A 211 -10.66 -17.01 2.09
N GLU A 212 -11.12 -17.79 3.07
CA GLU A 212 -10.42 -18.02 4.35
C GLU A 212 -9.15 -18.85 4.19
N GLU A 213 -9.19 -19.96 3.43
CA GLU A 213 -7.98 -20.76 3.17
C GLU A 213 -6.91 -19.96 2.40
N HIS A 214 -7.31 -19.16 1.40
CA HIS A 214 -6.37 -18.33 0.65
C HIS A 214 -5.86 -17.13 1.45
N HIS A 215 -6.70 -16.48 2.28
CA HIS A 215 -6.28 -15.42 3.18
C HIS A 215 -5.26 -15.94 4.22
N LYS A 216 -5.58 -17.07 4.87
CA LYS A 216 -4.68 -17.76 5.80
C LYS A 216 -3.34 -18.15 5.16
N LYS A 217 -3.36 -18.67 3.92
CA LYS A 217 -2.12 -18.97 3.17
C LYS A 217 -1.34 -17.70 2.83
N GLY A 218 -2.02 -16.61 2.49
CA GLY A 218 -1.41 -15.29 2.29
C GLY A 218 -0.68 -14.77 3.54
N ILE A 219 -1.27 -14.97 4.72
CA ILE A 219 -0.63 -14.63 6.01
C ILE A 219 0.54 -15.56 6.34
N GLN A 220 0.42 -16.86 6.06
CA GLN A 220 1.56 -17.78 6.20
C GLN A 220 2.76 -17.33 5.34
N ASN A 221 2.53 -16.88 4.10
CA ASN A 221 3.59 -16.30 3.26
C ASN A 221 4.25 -15.05 3.88
N LEU A 222 3.51 -14.26 4.67
CA LEU A 222 4.07 -13.14 5.46
C LEU A 222 4.91 -13.66 6.64
N HIS A 223 4.41 -14.65 7.38
CA HIS A 223 5.10 -15.28 8.51
C HIS A 223 6.41 -15.95 8.10
N GLU A 224 6.44 -16.62 6.94
CA GLU A 224 7.67 -17.21 6.36
C GLU A 224 8.74 -16.17 6.03
N LYS A 225 8.34 -14.90 5.82
CA LYS A 225 9.25 -13.75 5.68
C LYS A 225 9.55 -13.09 7.02
N GLY A 226 8.90 -13.46 8.12
CA GLY A 226 8.98 -12.76 9.41
C GLY A 226 8.33 -11.38 9.37
N LEU A 227 7.18 -11.28 8.70
CA LEU A 227 6.29 -10.11 8.66
C LEU A 227 4.99 -10.46 9.40
N LYS A 228 4.42 -9.49 10.13
CA LYS A 228 3.06 -9.60 10.70
C LYS A 228 2.01 -9.12 9.70
N SER A 229 0.80 -9.66 9.81
CA SER A 229 -0.43 -9.15 9.18
C SER A 229 -1.15 -8.15 10.10
N CYS A 230 -1.65 -7.05 9.54
CA CYS A 230 -2.56 -6.11 10.21
C CYS A 230 -3.84 -5.99 9.38
N GLY A 231 -4.96 -6.41 9.98
CA GLY A 231 -6.28 -6.31 9.34
C GLY A 231 -7.01 -5.03 9.76
N ASP A 232 -7.66 -4.37 8.81
CA ASP A 232 -8.45 -3.17 9.09
C ASP A 232 -9.94 -3.50 9.33
N ILE A 233 -10.49 -3.02 10.44
CA ILE A 233 -11.85 -3.30 10.90
C ILE A 233 -12.68 -2.02 10.73
N ALA A 234 -13.31 -1.86 9.57
CA ALA A 234 -14.32 -0.83 9.30
C ALA A 234 -15.38 -0.80 10.40
N ILE A 235 -15.91 0.38 10.76
CA ILE A 235 -17.01 0.48 11.73
C ILE A 235 -18.31 -0.21 11.24
N ASN A 236 -18.51 -0.24 9.92
CA ASN A 236 -19.72 -0.67 9.21
C ASN A 236 -20.11 -2.14 9.38
N PHE A 237 -21.35 -2.46 9.05
CA PHE A 237 -21.85 -3.81 8.74
C PHE A 237 -22.56 -3.78 7.39
N SER A 238 -22.54 -4.90 6.68
CA SER A 238 -23.23 -5.03 5.39
C SER A 238 -24.74 -5.11 5.55
N ASP A 239 -25.46 -4.70 4.50
CA ASP A 239 -26.91 -4.79 4.35
C ASP A 239 -27.51 -6.14 4.78
N ASP A 240 -26.83 -7.24 4.47
CA ASP A 240 -27.29 -8.59 4.82
C ASP A 240 -27.07 -8.92 6.31
N GLU A 241 -26.01 -8.40 6.93
CA GLU A 241 -25.77 -8.52 8.38
C GLU A 241 -26.81 -7.70 9.17
N VAL A 242 -27.08 -6.47 8.74
CA VAL A 242 -28.10 -5.60 9.35
C VAL A 242 -29.50 -6.24 9.29
N LYS A 243 -29.83 -6.91 8.18
CA LYS A 243 -31.11 -7.64 8.01
C LYS A 243 -31.16 -8.96 8.78
N ALA A 244 -30.02 -9.59 9.05
CA ALA A 244 -29.94 -10.86 9.77
C ALA A 244 -29.97 -10.69 11.30
N PHE A 245 -29.48 -9.55 11.79
CA PHE A 245 -29.39 -9.23 13.22
C PHE A 245 -30.12 -7.91 13.54
N PRO A 246 -31.41 -7.73 13.18
CA PRO A 246 -32.09 -6.43 13.27
C PRO A 246 -32.08 -5.83 14.69
N ASP A 247 -32.22 -6.68 15.72
CA ASP A 247 -32.22 -6.28 17.13
C ASP A 247 -30.84 -5.86 17.66
N ALA A 248 -29.77 -6.12 16.90
CA ALA A 248 -28.43 -5.60 17.18
C ALA A 248 -28.26 -4.11 16.79
N PHE A 249 -29.19 -3.54 16.02
CA PHE A 249 -29.11 -2.18 15.50
C PHE A 249 -30.20 -1.27 16.08
N LYS A 250 -29.92 0.04 16.15
CA LYS A 250 -30.88 1.05 16.56
C LYS A 250 -31.67 1.54 15.35
N GLN A 251 -32.92 1.10 15.23
CA GLN A 251 -33.79 1.41 14.10
C GLN A 251 -33.85 2.93 13.81
N GLY A 252 -33.68 3.32 12.55
CA GLY A 252 -33.78 4.72 12.11
C GLY A 252 -32.65 5.62 12.63
N HIS A 253 -31.51 5.08 13.05
CA HIS A 253 -30.35 5.84 13.50
C HIS A 253 -29.06 5.41 12.78
N TYR A 254 -28.18 6.38 12.56
CA TYR A 254 -26.87 6.22 11.95
C TYR A 254 -25.74 6.46 12.96
N ILE A 255 -24.56 5.90 12.71
CA ILE A 255 -23.34 6.06 13.53
C ILE A 255 -22.32 6.97 12.83
N GLY A 256 -21.65 7.81 13.61
CA GLY A 256 -20.62 8.74 13.15
C GLY A 256 -21.19 10.00 12.52
N VAL A 257 -20.53 10.53 11.49
CA VAL A 257 -20.97 11.76 10.81
C VAL A 257 -22.28 11.49 10.05
N PRO A 258 -23.35 12.32 10.16
CA PRO A 258 -24.67 12.03 9.59
C PRO A 258 -24.68 11.74 8.08
N SER A 259 -23.73 12.29 7.33
CA SER A 259 -23.58 12.07 5.89
C SER A 259 -23.16 10.64 5.53
N TRP A 260 -22.56 9.89 6.46
CA TRP A 260 -22.09 8.52 6.24
C TRP A 260 -23.24 7.52 6.08
N LYS A 261 -24.39 7.75 6.75
CA LYS A 261 -25.60 6.90 6.72
C LYS A 261 -25.35 5.41 7.07
N ILE A 262 -24.35 5.14 7.90
CA ILE A 262 -24.02 3.79 8.37
C ILE A 262 -25.01 3.39 9.47
N PRO A 263 -25.72 2.25 9.39
CA PRO A 263 -26.63 1.80 10.45
C PRO A 263 -25.95 1.69 11.81
N SER A 264 -26.52 2.32 12.84
CA SER A 264 -25.95 2.32 14.18
C SER A 264 -26.26 1.01 14.93
N LEU A 265 -25.24 0.40 15.54
CA LEU A 265 -25.48 -0.65 16.55
C LEU A 265 -26.32 -0.10 17.71
N ASN A 266 -27.01 -0.97 18.44
CA ASN A 266 -27.78 -0.55 19.60
C ASN A 266 -26.87 -0.26 20.81
N TYR A 267 -26.25 0.92 20.82
CA TYR A 267 -25.42 1.40 21.93
C TYR A 267 -26.20 1.56 23.25
N ASP A 268 -27.53 1.43 23.28
CA ASP A 268 -28.31 1.40 24.53
C ASP A 268 -28.25 0.04 25.23
N THR A 269 -27.93 -1.05 24.50
CA THR A 269 -27.79 -2.41 25.03
C THR A 269 -26.41 -3.02 24.84
N ILE A 270 -25.50 -2.39 24.07
CA ILE A 270 -24.20 -2.95 23.62
C ILE A 270 -23.24 -3.44 24.72
N LEU A 271 -23.44 -3.04 25.99
CA LEU A 271 -22.66 -3.51 27.14
C LEU A 271 -23.29 -4.72 27.86
N ASP A 272 -24.55 -5.06 27.59
CA ASP A 272 -25.18 -6.29 28.09
C ASP A 272 -24.73 -7.48 27.23
N GLU A 273 -24.05 -8.44 27.86
CA GLU A 273 -23.52 -9.65 27.19
C GLU A 273 -24.63 -10.51 26.56
N ASN A 274 -25.89 -10.33 26.97
CA ASN A 274 -27.06 -11.03 26.42
C ASN A 274 -27.67 -10.32 25.21
N SER A 275 -27.29 -9.08 24.92
CA SER A 275 -27.81 -8.31 23.78
C SER A 275 -27.22 -8.79 22.45
N ASP A 276 -28.00 -8.67 21.37
CA ASP A 276 -27.50 -9.04 20.04
C ASP A 276 -26.48 -8.03 19.50
N ALA A 277 -26.52 -6.77 19.97
CA ALA A 277 -25.49 -5.76 19.70
C ALA A 277 -24.12 -6.18 20.25
N TYR A 278 -24.06 -6.65 21.51
CA TYR A 278 -22.85 -7.19 22.11
C TYR A 278 -22.36 -8.43 21.34
N LYS A 279 -23.25 -9.41 21.10
CA LYS A 279 -22.87 -10.69 20.44
C LYS A 279 -22.32 -10.45 19.03
N LEU A 280 -22.97 -9.59 18.25
CA LEU A 280 -22.55 -9.28 16.88
C LEU A 280 -21.21 -8.55 16.86
N LEU A 281 -20.99 -7.58 17.75
CA LEU A 281 -19.73 -6.85 17.83
C LEU A 281 -18.59 -7.76 18.34
N LYS A 282 -18.86 -8.60 19.33
CA LYS A 282 -17.93 -9.65 19.80
C LYS A 282 -17.51 -10.55 18.66
N MET A 283 -18.46 -11.09 17.90
CA MET A 283 -18.19 -11.97 16.76
C MET A 283 -17.32 -11.29 15.70
N LYS A 284 -17.58 -10.02 15.37
CA LYS A 284 -16.77 -9.20 14.45
C LYS A 284 -15.30 -9.11 14.90
N PHE A 285 -15.05 -8.72 16.15
CA PHE A 285 -13.67 -8.59 16.66
C PHE A 285 -12.98 -9.95 16.83
N GLN A 286 -13.69 -11.00 17.24
CA GLN A 286 -13.14 -12.35 17.32
C GLN A 286 -12.75 -12.90 15.95
N LEU A 287 -13.54 -12.65 14.90
CA LEU A 287 -13.18 -13.05 13.53
C LEU A 287 -11.96 -12.29 13.02
N ALA A 288 -11.86 -10.97 13.26
CA ALA A 288 -10.68 -10.19 12.90
C ALA A 288 -9.41 -10.69 13.62
N ALA A 289 -9.51 -11.00 14.92
CA ALA A 289 -8.42 -11.56 15.73
C ALA A 289 -8.05 -12.99 15.33
N LYS A 290 -8.99 -13.82 14.86
CA LYS A 290 -8.68 -15.15 14.29
C LYS A 290 -7.87 -15.02 13.01
N ARG A 291 -8.13 -13.99 12.20
CA ARG A 291 -7.54 -13.77 10.89
C ARG A 291 -6.16 -13.11 10.93
N ASN A 292 -5.95 -12.04 11.70
CA ASN A 292 -4.74 -11.20 11.60
C ASN A 292 -3.90 -11.18 12.88
N ASP A 293 -2.59 -10.94 12.78
CA ASP A 293 -1.69 -10.82 13.95
C ASP A 293 -1.95 -9.53 14.74
N MET A 294 -2.27 -8.47 14.01
CA MET A 294 -2.59 -7.13 14.50
C MET A 294 -3.93 -6.66 13.89
N ILE A 295 -4.57 -5.68 14.52
CA ILE A 295 -5.80 -5.08 13.98
C ILE A 295 -5.78 -3.55 14.08
N ARG A 296 -6.21 -2.87 13.01
CA ARG A 296 -6.64 -1.45 13.05
C ARG A 296 -8.14 -1.41 13.29
N VAL A 297 -8.57 -0.52 14.18
CA VAL A 297 -9.98 -0.22 14.44
C VAL A 297 -10.29 1.13 13.81
N ASP A 298 -11.08 1.09 12.75
CA ASP A 298 -11.54 2.25 11.97
C ASP A 298 -12.49 3.13 12.78
N ALA A 299 -12.38 4.46 12.62
CA ALA A 299 -13.24 5.45 13.30
C ALA A 299 -13.46 5.17 14.81
N ALA A 300 -12.42 4.68 15.50
CA ALA A 300 -12.49 4.08 16.83
C ALA A 300 -12.98 5.03 17.93
N TRP A 301 -12.94 6.33 17.69
CA TRP A 301 -13.59 7.35 18.51
C TRP A 301 -15.09 7.07 18.76
N ASN A 302 -15.78 6.41 17.82
CA ASN A 302 -17.17 5.97 18.00
C ASN A 302 -17.36 4.82 19.00
N TYR A 303 -16.29 4.17 19.48
CA TYR A 303 -16.38 3.22 20.60
C TYR A 303 -16.18 3.91 21.96
N VAL A 304 -15.69 5.16 21.98
CA VAL A 304 -15.49 5.97 23.20
C VAL A 304 -16.63 6.98 23.41
N THR A 305 -16.99 7.70 22.36
CA THR A 305 -18.14 8.62 22.32
C THR A 305 -18.84 8.46 20.97
N PRO A 306 -19.60 7.37 20.76
CA PRO A 306 -20.45 7.20 19.58
C PRO A 306 -21.33 8.43 19.33
N VAL A 307 -21.32 8.90 18.08
CA VAL A 307 -22.29 9.89 17.57
C VAL A 307 -23.44 9.14 16.92
N ILE A 308 -24.63 9.25 17.49
CA ILE A 308 -25.80 8.46 17.09
C ILE A 308 -26.89 9.43 16.60
N THR A 309 -27.03 9.57 15.28
CA THR A 309 -27.91 10.57 14.66
C THR A 309 -29.19 9.93 14.11
N PRO A 310 -30.40 10.44 14.41
CA PRO A 310 -31.62 9.94 13.81
C PRO A 310 -31.68 10.23 12.30
N GLU A 311 -32.43 9.41 11.56
CA GLU A 311 -32.63 9.60 10.13
C GLU A 311 -33.25 10.97 9.81
N GLY A 312 -32.66 11.66 8.82
CA GLY A 312 -33.05 13.02 8.41
C GLY A 312 -32.26 14.13 9.10
N GLU A 313 -31.53 13.85 10.18
CA GLU A 313 -30.61 14.83 10.76
C GLU A 313 -29.34 14.99 9.91
N THR A 314 -28.84 16.22 9.79
CA THR A 314 -27.74 16.59 8.87
C THR A 314 -26.53 17.22 9.58
N LYS A 315 -26.58 17.31 10.91
CA LYS A 315 -25.51 17.87 11.75
C LYS A 315 -25.29 16.96 12.95
N ILE A 316 -24.15 17.10 13.60
CA ILE A 316 -23.92 16.51 14.92
C ILE A 316 -24.41 17.51 15.96
N LEU A 317 -25.37 17.10 16.80
CA LEU A 317 -25.81 17.86 17.96
C LEU A 317 -25.33 17.15 19.24
N GLU A 318 -25.24 17.89 20.34
CA GLU A 318 -24.62 17.37 21.57
C GLU A 318 -25.38 16.18 22.18
N HIS A 319 -26.70 16.09 21.96
CA HIS A 319 -27.52 14.98 22.44
C HIS A 319 -27.31 13.68 21.64
N ASN A 320 -26.61 13.74 20.51
CA ASN A 320 -26.27 12.59 19.67
C ASN A 320 -24.98 11.92 20.19
N LYS A 321 -24.16 12.65 20.95
CA LYS A 321 -22.90 12.15 21.52
C LYS A 321 -23.20 11.37 22.81
N LYS A 322 -22.96 10.05 22.77
CA LYS A 322 -23.13 9.18 23.94
C LYS A 322 -21.77 8.77 24.48
N LYS A 323 -21.30 9.39 25.58
CA LYS A 323 -20.01 9.07 26.22
C LYS A 323 -20.07 7.66 26.83
N MET A 324 -19.32 6.71 26.25
CA MET A 324 -19.17 5.32 26.70
C MET A 324 -17.87 5.11 27.50
N GLY A 325 -16.90 6.02 27.40
CA GLY A 325 -15.64 5.93 28.14
C GLY A 325 -14.75 4.77 27.65
N SER A 326 -14.16 4.04 28.59
CA SER A 326 -13.28 2.89 28.29
C SER A 326 -14.03 1.58 28.09
N ASP A 327 -15.30 1.48 28.48
CA ASP A 327 -16.01 0.20 28.65
C ASP A 327 -16.01 -0.67 27.37
N LEU A 328 -16.29 -0.05 26.22
CA LEU A 328 -16.38 -0.77 24.95
C LEU A 328 -14.99 -1.11 24.37
N LEU A 329 -13.97 -0.29 24.64
CA LEU A 329 -12.58 -0.62 24.28
C LEU A 329 -12.05 -1.79 25.13
N ASN A 330 -12.34 -1.78 26.44
CA ASN A 330 -12.00 -2.88 27.35
C ASN A 330 -12.68 -4.20 26.91
N LEU A 331 -13.92 -4.15 26.42
CA LEU A 331 -14.61 -5.31 25.85
C LEU A 331 -13.94 -5.81 24.55
N ILE A 332 -13.55 -4.91 23.65
CA ILE A 332 -12.81 -5.26 22.43
C ILE A 332 -11.50 -5.98 22.79
N GLU A 333 -10.72 -5.44 23.72
CA GLU A 333 -9.47 -6.04 24.20
C GLU A 333 -9.70 -7.43 24.82
N LYS A 334 -10.74 -7.58 25.67
CA LYS A 334 -11.17 -8.87 26.22
C LYS A 334 -11.47 -9.87 25.10
N TRP A 335 -12.30 -9.52 24.12
CA TRP A 335 -12.69 -10.44 23.05
C TRP A 335 -11.52 -10.83 22.13
N VAL A 336 -10.56 -9.93 21.92
CA VAL A 336 -9.32 -10.24 21.19
C VAL A 336 -8.46 -11.21 21.99
N LYS A 337 -8.30 -11.01 23.31
CA LYS A 337 -7.57 -11.95 24.20
C LYS A 337 -8.23 -13.31 24.32
N GLU A 338 -9.56 -13.39 24.32
CA GLU A 338 -10.30 -14.67 24.26
C GLU A 338 -9.91 -15.53 23.03
N VAL A 339 -9.43 -14.90 21.94
CA VAL A 339 -8.96 -15.58 20.71
C VAL A 339 -7.44 -15.74 20.68
N LYS A 340 -6.68 -14.72 21.11
CA LYS A 340 -5.21 -14.67 21.00
C LYS A 340 -4.47 -15.24 22.21
N GLY A 341 -5.14 -15.45 23.33
CA GLY A 341 -4.55 -15.78 24.63
C GLY A 341 -4.32 -14.54 25.50
N GLU A 342 -4.26 -14.74 26.81
CA GLU A 342 -4.12 -13.67 27.81
C GLU A 342 -2.81 -12.87 27.70
N ASP A 343 -1.73 -13.52 27.24
CA ASP A 343 -0.42 -12.92 26.99
C ASP A 343 -0.36 -12.08 25.70
N PHE A 344 -1.47 -11.94 24.97
CA PHE A 344 -1.52 -11.10 23.78
C PHE A 344 -1.25 -9.63 24.14
N ASP A 345 -0.20 -9.09 23.53
CA ASP A 345 0.20 -7.69 23.67
C ASP A 345 -0.82 -6.76 22.98
N LEU A 346 -1.55 -5.99 23.79
CA LEU A 346 -2.59 -5.08 23.34
C LEU A 346 -2.05 -3.92 22.48
N HIS A 347 -0.72 -3.68 22.43
CA HIS A 347 -0.14 -2.74 21.46
C HIS A 347 -0.21 -3.23 20.00
N ASN A 348 -0.73 -4.44 19.77
CA ASN A 348 -1.10 -4.95 18.44
C ASN A 348 -2.56 -4.62 18.06
N ILE A 349 -3.29 -3.88 18.91
CA ILE A 349 -4.57 -3.24 18.57
C ILE A 349 -4.32 -1.74 18.39
N ILE A 350 -4.62 -1.23 17.20
CA ILE A 350 -4.36 0.15 16.79
C ILE A 350 -5.71 0.85 16.60
N TYR A 351 -5.95 1.94 17.31
CA TYR A 351 -7.23 2.64 17.30
C TYR A 351 -7.12 3.97 16.54
N GLU A 352 -8.02 4.18 15.58
CA GLU A 352 -8.14 5.47 14.90
C GLU A 352 -8.97 6.47 15.71
N PHE A 353 -8.30 7.45 16.30
CA PHE A 353 -8.93 8.60 16.93
C PHE A 353 -8.72 9.89 16.13
N ASP A 354 -8.46 9.76 14.82
CA ASP A 354 -8.42 10.87 13.88
C ASP A 354 -9.88 11.25 13.53
N ALA A 355 -10.28 12.46 13.89
CA ALA A 355 -11.67 12.93 13.85
C ALA A 355 -11.70 14.47 13.81
N GLY A 356 -12.77 15.05 13.28
CA GLY A 356 -13.00 16.48 13.39
C GLY A 356 -13.27 16.88 14.85
N PRO A 357 -12.90 18.12 15.28
CA PRO A 357 -13.13 18.58 16.65
C PRO A 357 -14.62 18.67 17.02
N ASP A 358 -15.50 18.84 16.03
CA ASP A 358 -16.94 18.80 16.20
C ASP A 358 -17.49 17.37 16.40
N ASP A 359 -16.80 16.36 15.84
CA ASP A 359 -17.16 14.94 15.92
C ASP A 359 -16.75 14.36 17.28
N PHE A 360 -15.47 14.51 17.63
CA PHE A 360 -14.85 13.91 18.82
C PHE A 360 -13.68 14.76 19.34
N THR A 361 -13.46 14.76 20.66
CA THR A 361 -12.25 15.31 21.27
C THR A 361 -11.47 14.24 22.03
N ALA A 362 -10.19 14.11 21.69
CA ALA A 362 -9.22 13.32 22.45
C ALA A 362 -8.80 13.99 23.77
N PHE A 363 -9.19 15.25 23.99
CA PHE A 363 -8.73 16.07 25.10
C PHE A 363 -9.87 16.68 25.92
N GLU A 364 -9.71 16.68 27.24
CA GLU A 364 -10.58 17.34 28.21
C GLU A 364 -9.70 18.20 29.12
N ASN A 365 -9.97 19.51 29.20
CA ASN A 365 -9.13 20.49 29.92
C ASN A 365 -7.63 20.49 29.53
N GLY A 366 -7.33 20.23 28.25
CA GLY A 366 -5.95 20.14 27.74
C GLY A 366 -5.20 18.86 28.10
N GLN A 367 -5.87 17.86 28.69
CA GLN A 367 -5.28 16.54 28.98
C GLN A 367 -5.91 15.45 28.13
N LEU A 368 -5.11 14.46 27.72
CA LEU A 368 -5.62 13.26 27.04
C LEU A 368 -6.65 12.55 27.93
N ILE A 369 -7.83 12.28 27.37
CA ILE A 369 -8.91 11.58 28.10
C ILE A 369 -8.49 10.15 28.47
N GLU A 370 -9.03 9.66 29.59
CA GLU A 370 -8.69 8.33 30.12
C GLU A 370 -8.80 7.20 29.08
N PRO A 371 -9.85 7.11 28.24
CA PRO A 371 -10.00 6.02 27.28
C PRO A 371 -8.91 5.91 26.22
N LEU A 372 -8.09 6.93 26.03
CA LEU A 372 -6.99 6.93 25.06
C LEU A 372 -5.62 6.63 25.71
N ARG A 373 -5.52 6.59 27.04
CA ARG A 373 -4.27 6.28 27.77
C ARG A 373 -3.95 4.79 27.66
N GLY A 374 -2.67 4.43 27.55
CA GLY A 374 -2.18 3.06 27.40
C GLY A 374 -2.47 2.39 26.05
N ARG A 375 -3.23 3.03 25.15
CA ARG A 375 -3.67 2.46 23.86
C ARG A 375 -2.90 3.03 22.68
N VAL A 376 -2.65 2.20 21.66
CA VAL A 376 -1.99 2.65 20.42
C VAL A 376 -2.97 3.43 19.56
N LYS A 377 -2.64 4.68 19.28
CA LYS A 377 -3.39 5.57 18.38
C LYS A 377 -2.76 5.57 16.99
N VAL A 378 -3.53 5.74 15.93
CA VAL A 378 -2.97 6.01 14.59
C VAL A 378 -3.34 7.42 14.11
N TYR A 379 -2.35 8.14 13.56
CA TYR A 379 -2.53 9.48 13.00
C TYR A 379 -1.75 9.69 11.70
N GLY A 380 -2.37 10.36 10.74
CA GLY A 380 -1.67 10.95 9.60
C GLY A 380 -1.00 12.27 10.00
N SER A 381 0.12 12.60 9.35
CA SER A 381 0.81 13.89 9.54
C SER A 381 0.46 14.93 8.46
N THR A 382 -0.58 14.68 7.66
CA THR A 382 -1.17 15.63 6.69
C THR A 382 -1.46 16.98 7.34
N TYR A 383 -2.20 16.96 8.45
CA TYR A 383 -2.67 18.12 9.21
C TYR A 383 -1.70 18.56 10.33
N MET A 384 -0.41 18.39 10.11
CA MET A 384 0.65 18.76 11.04
C MET A 384 0.62 20.28 11.36
N GLY A 385 1.03 20.61 12.58
CA GLY A 385 1.16 21.99 13.06
C GLY A 385 2.19 22.07 14.19
N GLU A 386 2.30 23.24 14.82
CA GLU A 386 3.30 23.49 15.87
C GLU A 386 3.23 22.48 17.03
N ASP A 387 2.01 22.11 17.41
CA ASP A 387 1.67 21.27 18.57
C ASP A 387 0.81 20.03 18.21
N TRP A 388 0.72 19.64 16.93
CA TRP A 388 -0.10 18.50 16.49
C TRP A 388 0.48 17.79 15.26
N GLY A 389 0.10 16.51 15.07
CA GLY A 389 0.37 15.75 13.84
C GLY A 389 1.86 15.50 13.56
N SER A 390 2.68 15.42 14.61
CA SER A 390 4.12 15.11 14.53
C SER A 390 4.55 14.25 15.73
N ASN A 391 5.59 13.45 15.54
CA ASN A 391 6.26 12.68 16.59
C ASN A 391 6.78 13.59 17.70
N ASP A 392 7.31 14.77 17.35
CA ASP A 392 7.73 15.80 18.30
C ASP A 392 6.55 16.30 19.15
N ALA A 393 5.42 16.64 18.53
CA ALA A 393 4.23 17.08 19.27
C ALA A 393 3.72 15.99 20.22
N PHE A 394 3.58 14.74 19.75
CA PHE A 394 3.05 13.65 20.58
C PHE A 394 3.96 13.35 21.79
N LEU A 395 5.29 13.32 21.60
CA LEU A 395 6.24 13.06 22.68
C LEU A 395 6.48 14.27 23.60
N ASN A 396 6.69 15.45 23.02
CA ASN A 396 7.21 16.62 23.74
C ASN A 396 6.12 17.62 24.15
N HIS A 397 5.02 17.74 23.40
CA HIS A 397 3.87 18.55 23.83
C HIS A 397 2.89 17.71 24.64
N HIS A 398 2.35 16.63 24.06
CA HIS A 398 1.28 15.81 24.65
C HIS A 398 1.74 14.75 25.65
N LYS A 399 3.06 14.53 25.76
CA LYS A 399 3.70 13.59 26.70
C LYS A 399 3.23 12.13 26.58
N TRP A 400 2.85 11.71 25.37
CA TRP A 400 2.52 10.31 25.10
C TRP A 400 3.77 9.44 25.14
N SER A 401 3.63 8.18 25.54
CA SER A 401 4.69 7.18 25.37
C SER A 401 4.95 6.93 23.88
N PRO A 402 6.21 6.68 23.45
CA PRO A 402 6.50 6.23 22.09
C PRO A 402 5.77 4.94 21.68
N ASP A 403 5.29 4.15 22.66
CA ASP A 403 4.50 2.94 22.43
C ASP A 403 3.01 3.20 22.19
N GLU A 404 2.50 4.39 22.51
CA GLU A 404 1.06 4.71 22.49
C GLU A 404 0.58 5.32 21.16
N PHE A 405 1.43 5.39 20.13
CA PHE A 405 1.03 5.87 18.81
C PHE A 405 1.83 5.29 17.65
N VAL A 406 1.22 5.36 16.46
CA VAL A 406 1.79 5.15 15.12
C VAL A 406 1.54 6.42 14.32
N ILE A 407 2.56 6.91 13.61
CA ILE A 407 2.44 8.09 12.73
C ILE A 407 2.92 7.78 11.30
N GLY A 408 2.26 8.38 10.30
CA GLY A 408 2.62 8.25 8.89
C GLY A 408 2.54 9.58 8.12
N ALA A 409 3.06 9.59 6.89
CA ALA A 409 2.99 10.77 6.02
C ALA A 409 1.53 11.06 5.64
N GLY A 410 0.84 10.02 5.18
CA GLY A 410 -0.60 9.92 5.02
C GLY A 410 -1.08 8.47 5.24
N ASN A 411 -2.33 8.21 4.87
CA ASN A 411 -2.91 6.87 4.73
C ASN A 411 -3.74 6.84 3.42
N HIS A 412 -4.78 6.02 3.33
CA HIS A 412 -5.60 5.86 2.13
C HIS A 412 -6.62 7.00 1.85
N ASP A 413 -6.92 7.84 2.86
CA ASP A 413 -7.95 8.90 2.81
C ASP A 413 -7.46 10.35 2.52
N PRO A 414 -6.39 10.85 3.18
CA PRO A 414 -6.00 12.25 3.06
C PRO A 414 -5.34 12.57 1.71
N GLN A 415 -5.01 13.85 1.53
CA GLN A 415 -4.27 14.29 0.35
C GLN A 415 -2.90 13.58 0.25
N PRO A 416 -2.51 13.05 -0.93
CA PRO A 416 -1.20 12.41 -1.12
C PRO A 416 -0.03 13.36 -0.80
N LEU A 417 1.06 12.81 -0.28
CA LEU A 417 2.22 13.60 0.15
C LEU A 417 2.77 14.50 -0.97
N ARG A 418 2.81 14.01 -2.22
CA ARG A 418 3.32 14.78 -3.36
C ARG A 418 2.45 16.00 -3.68
N GLN A 419 1.13 15.89 -3.60
CA GLN A 419 0.23 17.04 -3.75
C GLN A 419 0.46 18.08 -2.63
N ILE A 420 0.58 17.63 -1.37
CA ILE A 420 0.89 18.50 -0.22
C ILE A 420 2.24 19.20 -0.45
N ALA A 421 3.26 18.45 -0.85
CA ALA A 421 4.60 18.97 -1.13
C ALA A 421 4.61 20.03 -2.25
N ASN A 422 3.80 19.84 -3.28
CA ASN A 422 3.59 20.81 -4.37
C ASN A 422 2.72 22.02 -3.95
N GLY A 423 2.10 22.01 -2.77
CA GLY A 423 1.22 23.08 -2.31
C GLY A 423 -0.14 23.10 -3.00
N VAL A 424 -0.58 21.95 -3.54
CA VAL A 424 -1.89 21.80 -4.19
C VAL A 424 -3.00 21.98 -3.14
N PRO A 425 -4.01 22.85 -3.37
CA PRO A 425 -5.14 22.99 -2.46
C PRO A 425 -5.91 21.68 -2.27
N ASP A 426 -6.19 21.32 -1.02
CA ASP A 426 -6.97 20.12 -0.69
C ASP A 426 -8.46 20.37 -0.92
N VAL A 427 -8.95 19.99 -2.10
CA VAL A 427 -10.37 20.07 -2.48
C VAL A 427 -11.30 19.29 -1.53
N CYS A 428 -10.81 18.24 -0.86
CA CYS A 428 -11.58 17.51 0.15
C CYS A 428 -11.58 18.21 1.53
N ASN A 429 -10.68 19.17 1.75
CA ASN A 429 -10.51 19.88 3.00
C ASN A 429 -10.59 21.40 2.77
N PHE A 430 -11.70 21.86 2.19
CA PHE A 430 -12.03 23.28 2.00
C PHE A 430 -10.98 24.11 1.24
N ASN A 431 -10.23 23.48 0.32
CA ASN A 431 -9.09 24.08 -0.40
C ASN A 431 -7.93 24.54 0.50
N ASN A 432 -7.77 23.94 1.68
CA ASN A 432 -6.63 24.21 2.55
C ASN A 432 -5.30 23.79 1.89
N VAL A 433 -4.27 24.62 2.02
CA VAL A 433 -2.89 24.30 1.58
C VAL A 433 -2.07 23.88 2.79
N HIS A 434 -2.04 22.56 3.05
CA HIS A 434 -1.44 22.00 4.27
C HIS A 434 0.06 22.29 4.42
N LYS A 435 0.79 22.39 3.30
CA LYS A 435 2.25 22.65 3.25
C LYS A 435 2.71 23.76 4.20
N ASN A 436 1.99 24.88 4.19
CA ASN A 436 2.41 26.10 4.88
C ASN A 436 2.43 25.95 6.41
N LYS A 437 1.51 25.14 6.97
CA LYS A 437 1.48 24.86 8.42
C LYS A 437 2.57 23.86 8.84
N ASN A 438 3.01 23.02 7.92
CA ASN A 438 3.98 21.94 8.17
C ASN A 438 5.44 22.44 8.13
N ILE A 439 5.75 23.53 7.40
CA ILE A 439 7.12 24.03 7.21
C ILE A 439 7.82 24.36 8.53
N ASN A 440 7.22 25.16 9.41
CA ASN A 440 7.87 25.60 10.65
C ASN A 440 8.13 24.42 11.63
N PRO A 441 7.17 23.51 11.89
CA PRO A 441 7.43 22.30 12.66
C PRO A 441 8.56 21.47 12.06
N LEU A 442 8.55 21.18 10.75
CA LEU A 442 9.60 20.39 10.10
C LEU A 442 10.98 21.05 10.21
N ALA A 443 11.06 22.36 9.98
CA ALA A 443 12.29 23.13 10.10
C ALA A 443 12.88 23.03 11.51
N ARG A 444 12.03 23.18 12.54
CA ARG A 444 12.38 23.04 13.96
C ARG A 444 12.86 21.62 14.30
N ILE A 445 12.06 20.62 13.97
CA ILE A 445 12.28 19.21 14.36
C ILE A 445 13.55 18.64 13.70
N LEU A 446 13.78 18.94 12.42
CA LEU A 446 14.88 18.39 11.64
C LEU A 446 16.11 19.32 11.57
N ASN A 447 16.05 20.51 12.19
CA ASN A 447 17.08 21.54 12.10
C ASN A 447 17.44 21.89 10.65
N ILE A 448 16.41 22.08 9.82
CA ILE A 448 16.51 22.44 8.39
C ILE A 448 16.02 23.89 8.22
N PRO A 449 16.73 24.76 7.48
CA PRO A 449 16.24 26.10 7.20
C PRO A 449 14.86 26.07 6.51
N ALA A 450 13.90 26.85 7.02
CA ALA A 450 12.51 26.83 6.55
C ALA A 450 12.36 27.21 5.07
N ASP A 451 13.27 28.02 4.53
CA ASP A 451 13.33 28.42 3.13
C ASP A 451 13.61 27.23 2.19
N VAL A 452 14.41 26.25 2.62
CA VAL A 452 14.68 25.01 1.89
C VAL A 452 13.41 24.17 1.72
N LEU A 453 12.52 24.18 2.72
CA LEU A 453 11.25 23.44 2.70
C LEU A 453 10.17 24.08 1.80
N ASN A 454 10.45 25.23 1.17
CA ASN A 454 9.64 25.71 0.05
C ASN A 454 9.82 24.81 -1.19
N ASN A 455 10.99 24.17 -1.36
CA ASN A 455 11.18 23.18 -2.42
C ASN A 455 10.31 21.93 -2.14
N PRO A 456 9.41 21.52 -3.07
CA PRO A 456 8.54 20.36 -2.87
C PRO A 456 9.27 19.05 -2.55
N VAL A 457 10.38 18.76 -3.23
CA VAL A 457 11.14 17.52 -3.03
C VAL A 457 11.78 17.50 -1.64
N GLU A 458 12.41 18.59 -1.21
CA GLU A 458 12.99 18.67 0.14
C GLU A 458 11.91 18.65 1.25
N PHE A 459 10.72 19.20 0.98
CA PHE A 459 9.56 19.07 1.86
C PHE A 459 9.09 17.62 1.99
N ALA A 460 8.91 16.90 0.87
CA ALA A 460 8.49 15.49 0.90
C ALA A 460 9.50 14.61 1.65
N LYS A 461 10.79 14.80 1.37
CA LYS A 461 11.88 14.14 2.10
C LYS A 461 11.90 14.48 3.59
N ALA A 462 11.62 15.73 3.97
CA ALA A 462 11.49 16.13 5.37
C ALA A 462 10.28 15.47 6.06
N LYS A 463 9.13 15.35 5.38
CA LYS A 463 7.96 14.62 5.90
C LYS A 463 8.28 13.14 6.18
N PHE A 464 8.99 12.46 5.29
CA PHE A 464 9.46 11.09 5.54
C PHE A 464 10.49 10.99 6.68
N ALA A 465 11.43 11.95 6.76
CA ALA A 465 12.41 11.99 7.83
C ALA A 465 11.76 12.17 9.22
N GLU A 466 10.75 13.02 9.33
CA GLU A 466 10.03 13.28 10.58
C GLU A 466 9.35 12.01 11.10
N ILE A 467 8.53 11.33 10.31
CA ILE A 467 7.86 10.08 10.72
C ILE A 467 8.84 8.92 10.99
N THR A 468 10.03 8.96 10.41
CA THR A 468 11.11 7.97 10.64
C THR A 468 11.81 8.17 11.99
N THR A 469 11.51 9.26 12.72
CA THR A 469 11.95 9.42 14.12
C THR A 469 11.05 8.73 15.15
N ALA A 470 9.84 8.30 14.77
CA ALA A 470 8.89 7.66 15.67
C ALA A 470 9.26 6.21 15.99
N LYS A 471 8.95 5.73 17.20
CA LYS A 471 9.19 4.32 17.58
C LYS A 471 8.41 3.38 16.68
N ASN A 472 7.12 3.68 16.49
CA ASN A 472 6.25 3.00 15.54
C ASN A 472 5.85 3.97 14.42
N ASN A 473 5.94 3.53 13.17
CA ASN A 473 5.57 4.34 12.00
C ASN A 473 4.76 3.56 10.97
N MET A 474 4.09 4.29 10.08
CA MET A 474 3.39 3.72 8.94
C MET A 474 3.73 4.44 7.63
N PHE A 475 3.66 3.69 6.54
CA PHE A 475 3.84 4.17 5.17
C PHE A 475 2.67 3.70 4.33
N PHE A 476 2.20 4.55 3.41
CA PHE A 476 1.22 4.15 2.41
C PHE A 476 1.89 3.98 1.05
N PHE A 477 1.53 2.95 0.28
CA PHE A 477 2.22 2.63 -0.97
C PHE A 477 2.17 3.76 -2.01
N MET A 478 1.09 4.54 -2.06
CA MET A 478 1.00 5.71 -2.96
C MET A 478 2.10 6.74 -2.63
N ASP A 479 2.29 7.07 -1.36
CA ASP A 479 3.34 8.01 -0.92
C ASP A 479 4.74 7.44 -1.14
N VAL A 480 4.97 6.15 -0.85
CA VAL A 480 6.28 5.48 -1.06
C VAL A 480 6.72 5.52 -2.53
N PHE A 481 5.76 5.42 -3.44
CA PHE A 481 5.96 5.55 -4.89
C PHE A 481 5.86 7.00 -5.39
N GLY A 482 5.75 8.00 -4.50
CA GLY A 482 5.70 9.41 -4.85
C GLY A 482 4.55 9.76 -5.79
N ARG A 483 3.36 9.17 -5.58
CA ARG A 483 2.19 9.35 -6.45
C ARG A 483 1.40 10.62 -6.13
N GLU A 484 0.71 11.14 -7.15
CA GLU A 484 -0.14 12.35 -7.03
C GLU A 484 -1.63 12.01 -6.92
N GLU A 485 -2.03 10.80 -7.27
CA GLU A 485 -3.44 10.40 -7.29
C GLU A 485 -3.96 10.11 -5.88
N ARG A 486 -5.10 10.71 -5.51
CA ARG A 486 -5.75 10.44 -4.22
C ARG A 486 -6.44 9.07 -4.26
N PHE A 487 -6.13 8.22 -3.28
CA PHE A 487 -6.61 6.84 -3.28
C PHE A 487 -8.09 6.71 -2.90
N ASN A 488 -8.60 7.55 -2.00
CA ASN A 488 -10.03 7.69 -1.72
C ASN A 488 -10.43 9.18 -1.74
N GLN A 489 -11.30 9.57 -2.68
CA GLN A 489 -11.76 10.97 -2.81
C GLN A 489 -12.96 11.34 -1.93
N HIS A 490 -13.56 10.39 -1.18
CA HIS A 490 -14.77 10.61 -0.35
C HIS A 490 -15.96 11.33 -1.05
N SER A 491 -16.00 11.39 -2.38
CA SER A 491 -16.94 12.18 -3.20
C SER A 491 -16.75 13.72 -3.16
N CYS A 492 -15.56 14.20 -2.80
CA CYS A 492 -15.31 15.63 -2.57
C CYS A 492 -15.07 16.45 -3.86
N GLU A 493 -14.67 15.81 -4.96
CA GLU A 493 -14.37 16.48 -6.22
C GLU A 493 -15.64 16.72 -7.04
N SER A 494 -15.97 18.00 -7.28
CA SER A 494 -17.09 18.40 -8.15
C SER A 494 -16.87 17.93 -9.59
N GLY A 495 -17.53 16.84 -9.98
CA GLY A 495 -17.34 16.18 -11.28
C GLY A 495 -16.23 15.12 -11.30
N GLY A 496 -15.59 14.87 -10.14
CA GLY A 496 -14.63 13.77 -9.97
C GLY A 496 -15.32 12.41 -10.01
N SER A 497 -14.66 11.44 -10.64
CA SER A 497 -15.18 10.09 -10.79
C SER A 497 -14.76 9.22 -9.61
N THR A 498 -15.67 9.02 -8.64
CA THR A 498 -15.45 8.09 -7.51
C THR A 498 -15.26 6.63 -7.93
N VAL A 499 -15.39 6.33 -9.23
CA VAL A 499 -15.08 5.03 -9.84
C VAL A 499 -13.65 4.59 -9.52
N GLU A 500 -12.69 5.51 -9.37
CA GLU A 500 -11.27 5.17 -9.13
C GLU A 500 -10.91 4.99 -7.65
N ASN A 501 -11.84 5.30 -6.72
CA ASN A 501 -11.62 5.12 -5.29
C ASN A 501 -11.26 3.68 -4.95
N PHE A 502 -10.23 3.52 -4.12
CA PHE A 502 -9.67 2.25 -3.67
C PHE A 502 -9.05 1.35 -4.74
N ARG A 503 -8.88 1.82 -5.99
CA ARG A 503 -8.47 0.96 -7.11
C ARG A 503 -7.02 1.05 -7.52
N TYR A 504 -6.30 2.14 -7.23
CA TYR A 504 -4.94 2.27 -7.77
C TYR A 504 -4.04 1.09 -7.40
N LYS A 505 -3.32 0.56 -8.38
CA LYS A 505 -2.44 -0.60 -8.24
C LYS A 505 -0.99 -0.17 -8.09
N ILE A 506 -0.21 -1.04 -7.47
CA ILE A 506 1.24 -1.09 -7.58
C ILE A 506 1.57 -1.58 -9.00
N PRO A 507 2.41 -0.87 -9.79
CA PRO A 507 2.75 -1.29 -11.15
C PRO A 507 3.37 -2.68 -11.21
N SER A 508 3.16 -3.40 -12.32
CA SER A 508 3.80 -4.70 -12.56
C SER A 508 5.33 -4.59 -12.61
N ASP A 509 5.87 -3.51 -13.18
CA ASP A 509 7.26 -3.08 -13.03
C ASP A 509 7.45 -2.11 -11.85
N TYR A 510 7.10 -2.59 -10.65
CA TYR A 510 7.30 -1.84 -9.40
C TYR A 510 8.76 -1.48 -9.14
N LYS A 511 9.73 -2.14 -9.78
CA LYS A 511 11.15 -1.87 -9.62
C LYS A 511 11.54 -0.58 -10.35
N LYS A 512 11.24 -0.46 -11.66
CA LYS A 512 11.47 0.79 -12.39
C LYS A 512 10.62 1.92 -11.80
N ALA A 513 9.36 1.66 -11.44
CA ALA A 513 8.48 2.66 -10.82
C ALA A 513 9.02 3.20 -9.48
N PHE A 514 9.54 2.34 -8.59
CA PHE A 514 10.14 2.80 -7.33
C PHE A 514 11.43 3.59 -7.57
N GLN A 515 12.35 3.10 -8.42
CA GLN A 515 13.59 3.84 -8.70
C GLN A 515 13.33 5.20 -9.36
N ASN A 516 12.34 5.28 -10.27
CA ASN A 516 11.91 6.55 -10.86
C ASN A 516 11.40 7.53 -9.80
N SER A 517 10.59 7.08 -8.83
CA SER A 517 10.11 7.96 -7.76
C SER A 517 11.23 8.47 -6.86
N LEU A 518 12.29 7.67 -6.60
CA LEU A 518 13.49 8.13 -5.90
C LEU A 518 14.26 9.19 -6.72
N ASN A 519 14.37 9.01 -8.03
CA ASN A 519 15.03 9.94 -8.96
C ASN A 519 14.27 11.27 -9.13
N GLU A 520 12.94 11.23 -9.06
CA GLU A 520 12.09 12.42 -8.96
C GLU A 520 12.15 13.08 -7.56
N GLY A 521 12.65 12.35 -6.56
CA GLY A 521 12.82 12.82 -5.18
C GLY A 521 11.56 12.75 -4.31
N TYR A 522 10.43 12.31 -4.85
CA TYR A 522 9.17 12.13 -4.11
C TYR A 522 9.00 10.74 -3.50
N GLY A 523 9.70 9.73 -4.02
CA GLY A 523 9.70 8.38 -3.46
C GLY A 523 10.45 8.30 -2.13
N TYR A 524 10.09 7.30 -1.31
CA TYR A 524 10.66 7.19 0.03
C TYR A 524 12.09 6.62 0.03
N ASN A 525 13.09 7.51 0.05
CA ASN A 525 14.47 7.17 0.34
C ASN A 525 14.72 7.16 1.86
N ILE A 526 14.71 5.98 2.48
CA ILE A 526 14.96 5.82 3.93
C ILE A 526 16.36 6.29 4.35
N MET A 527 17.35 6.22 3.46
CA MET A 527 18.72 6.64 3.76
C MET A 527 18.85 8.17 3.74
N ASP A 528 18.09 8.88 2.90
CA ASP A 528 17.97 10.35 3.02
C ASP A 528 17.29 10.75 4.33
N SER A 529 16.22 10.05 4.69
CA SER A 529 15.52 10.26 5.97
C SER A 529 16.47 10.09 7.16
N LEU A 530 17.22 8.99 7.20
CA LEU A 530 18.27 8.78 8.21
C LEU A 530 19.36 9.87 8.16
N ALA A 531 19.79 10.33 6.98
CA ALA A 531 20.80 11.38 6.86
C ALA A 531 20.33 12.73 7.44
N LYS A 532 19.05 13.07 7.26
CA LYS A 532 18.42 14.27 7.87
C LYS A 532 18.30 14.12 9.39
N ILE A 533 17.82 12.97 9.87
CA ILE A 533 17.69 12.67 11.32
C ILE A 533 19.06 12.69 12.02
N PHE A 534 20.10 12.13 11.40
CA PHE A 534 21.43 12.10 11.99
C PHE A 534 21.99 13.51 12.20
N LYS A 535 21.81 14.41 11.23
CA LYS A 535 22.16 15.83 11.37
C LYS A 535 21.33 16.54 12.45
N ALA A 536 20.00 16.32 12.46
CA ALA A 536 19.10 16.91 13.44
C ALA A 536 19.49 16.54 14.88
N LYS A 537 19.89 15.28 15.11
CA LYS A 537 20.25 14.72 16.42
C LYS A 537 21.75 14.83 16.76
N GLY A 538 22.58 15.39 15.89
CA GLY A 538 24.06 15.43 16.08
C GLY A 538 24.73 14.05 16.04
N LEU A 539 24.05 13.04 15.49
CA LEU A 539 24.56 11.68 15.31
C LEU A 539 25.57 11.59 14.16
N ASP A 540 25.51 12.52 13.21
CA ASP A 540 26.51 12.72 12.16
C ASP A 540 27.93 12.92 12.72
N LYS A 541 28.06 13.57 13.89
CA LYS A 541 29.33 13.84 14.57
C LYS A 541 29.76 12.72 15.52
N THR A 542 28.80 12.06 16.16
CA THR A 542 29.08 11.02 17.18
C THR A 542 29.15 9.61 16.60
N ASN A 543 28.64 9.40 15.39
CA ASN A 543 28.59 8.13 14.67
C ASN A 543 29.01 8.35 13.19
N SER A 544 30.11 9.07 12.95
CA SER A 544 30.60 9.49 11.63
C SER A 544 30.64 8.35 10.60
N ASP A 545 31.22 7.21 10.96
CA ASP A 545 31.42 6.08 10.05
C ASP A 545 30.09 5.45 9.58
N LEU A 546 29.06 5.51 10.43
CA LEU A 546 27.71 5.08 10.09
C LEU A 546 27.01 6.15 9.24
N TYR A 547 27.21 7.43 9.56
CA TYR A 547 26.69 8.54 8.78
C TYR A 547 27.24 8.56 7.35
N GLU A 548 28.54 8.32 7.16
CA GLU A 548 29.15 8.18 5.83
C GLU A 548 28.53 7.04 5.01
N LYS A 549 28.22 5.90 5.65
CA LYS A 549 27.51 4.79 4.99
C LYS A 549 26.06 5.12 4.66
N ILE A 550 25.35 5.82 5.55
CA ILE A 550 24.00 6.33 5.27
C ILE A 550 24.04 7.27 4.06
N VAL A 551 24.99 8.21 4.00
CA VAL A 551 25.17 9.12 2.85
C VAL A 551 25.58 8.37 1.58
N LYS A 552 26.47 7.38 1.66
CA LYS A 552 26.82 6.48 0.53
C LYS A 552 25.56 5.84 -0.06
N PHE A 553 24.74 5.20 0.77
CA PHE A 553 23.55 4.50 0.29
C PHE A 553 22.41 5.43 -0.11
N LYS A 554 22.25 6.58 0.56
CA LYS A 554 21.39 7.67 0.08
C LYS A 554 21.73 7.97 -1.39
N ASN A 555 23.01 8.29 -1.65
CA ASN A 555 23.45 8.72 -2.96
C ASN A 555 23.26 7.62 -4.01
N ILE A 556 23.59 6.35 -3.70
CA ILE A 556 23.35 5.21 -4.62
C ILE A 556 21.87 5.12 -5.04
N LEU A 557 20.94 5.42 -4.14
CA LEU A 557 19.49 5.36 -4.40
C LEU A 557 18.91 6.62 -5.10
N GLU A 558 19.61 7.75 -5.12
CA GLU A 558 19.16 9.00 -5.78
C GLU A 558 19.78 9.24 -7.17
N GLN A 559 20.76 8.42 -7.56
CA GLN A 559 21.44 8.54 -8.84
C GLN A 559 20.56 7.96 -9.97
N LYS A 560 20.72 8.44 -11.21
CA LYS A 560 19.96 7.92 -12.36
C LYS A 560 20.63 6.67 -12.95
N GLU A 561 19.82 5.75 -13.49
CA GLU A 561 20.33 4.60 -14.25
C GLU A 561 20.52 5.06 -15.70
N PHE A 562 21.70 4.80 -16.28
CA PHE A 562 22.01 5.23 -17.64
C PHE A 562 21.45 4.21 -18.64
N ASP A 563 20.14 4.29 -18.90
CA ASP A 563 19.49 3.43 -19.88
C ASP A 563 19.77 3.95 -21.30
N VAL A 564 20.85 3.43 -21.89
CA VAL A 564 21.32 3.77 -23.24
C VAL A 564 20.21 3.65 -24.30
N VAL A 565 19.19 2.81 -24.05
CA VAL A 565 18.04 2.64 -24.96
C VAL A 565 17.08 3.81 -24.89
N ASP A 566 16.72 4.28 -23.69
CA ASP A 566 15.78 5.40 -23.51
C ASP A 566 16.40 6.71 -24.08
N GLU A 567 17.71 6.92 -23.92
CA GLU A 567 18.42 8.10 -24.46
C GLU A 567 18.57 8.06 -25.99
N LEU A 568 18.82 6.88 -26.59
CA LEU A 568 18.82 6.69 -28.05
C LEU A 568 17.44 6.88 -28.65
N ASP A 569 16.38 6.42 -27.99
CA ASP A 569 15.01 6.54 -28.48
C ASP A 569 14.53 8.01 -28.43
N ASP A 570 15.02 8.82 -27.48
CA ASP A 570 14.77 10.26 -27.46
C ASP A 570 15.64 11.03 -28.47
N LEU A 571 16.93 10.70 -28.63
CA LEU A 571 17.79 11.26 -29.69
C LEU A 571 17.23 11.00 -31.11
N LEU A 572 16.66 9.82 -31.34
CA LEU A 572 16.00 9.45 -32.60
C LEU A 572 14.66 10.20 -32.82
N LYS A 573 14.03 10.74 -31.76
CA LYS A 573 12.81 11.57 -31.86
C LYS A 573 13.12 13.06 -32.02
N THR A 574 14.24 13.57 -31.52
CA THR A 574 14.61 14.99 -31.64
C THR A 574 15.22 15.32 -33.01
N GLY A 575 15.85 14.35 -33.68
CA GLY A 575 16.29 14.49 -35.08
C GLY A 575 17.53 15.38 -35.28
N GLU A 576 18.35 15.55 -34.24
CA GLU A 576 19.68 16.18 -34.36
C GLU A 576 20.71 15.21 -34.97
N ASP A 577 21.76 15.71 -35.62
CA ASP A 577 22.72 14.89 -36.38
C ASP A 577 23.59 13.99 -35.48
N ILE A 578 23.36 12.67 -35.54
CA ILE A 578 23.86 11.69 -34.56
C ILE A 578 25.23 11.06 -34.91
N GLU A 579 26.14 11.76 -35.59
CA GLU A 579 27.44 11.17 -35.98
C GLU A 579 28.53 11.18 -34.87
N ASP A 580 28.60 12.24 -34.05
CA ASP A 580 29.74 12.45 -33.12
C ASP A 580 29.53 11.92 -31.68
N ASP A 581 28.30 11.61 -31.26
CA ASP A 581 28.01 11.20 -29.86
C ASP A 581 27.77 9.69 -29.68
N ILE A 582 27.28 8.96 -30.69
CA ILE A 582 27.17 7.48 -30.63
C ILE A 582 28.53 6.81 -30.37
N VAL A 583 29.61 7.38 -30.91
CA VAL A 583 30.98 6.84 -30.77
C VAL A 583 31.50 6.94 -29.33
N LYS A 584 30.90 7.78 -28.47
CA LYS A 584 31.30 7.95 -27.06
C LYS A 584 30.57 6.99 -26.10
N LEU A 585 29.49 6.36 -26.54
CA LEU A 585 28.60 5.53 -25.70
C LEU A 585 28.96 4.03 -25.70
N VAL A 586 29.88 3.60 -26.56
CA VAL A 586 30.34 2.20 -26.63
C VAL A 586 31.73 2.07 -25.99
N PRO A 587 31.89 1.30 -24.90
CA PRO A 587 33.23 0.99 -24.39
C PRO A 587 33.92 0.04 -25.37
N VAL A 588 35.05 0.47 -25.91
CA VAL A 588 35.97 -0.40 -26.66
C VAL A 588 36.67 -1.31 -25.64
N GLU A 589 36.35 -2.60 -25.64
CA GLU A 589 37.13 -3.59 -24.89
C GLU A 589 38.55 -3.69 -25.47
N ASP A 590 39.55 -3.54 -24.60
CA ASP A 590 40.96 -3.73 -24.95
C ASP A 590 41.29 -5.23 -24.93
N GLU A 591 41.70 -5.79 -26.06
CA GLU A 591 41.89 -7.24 -26.25
C GLU A 591 43.12 -7.80 -25.49
N THR A 592 43.07 -7.92 -24.16
CA THR A 592 44.01 -8.78 -23.43
C THR A 592 43.42 -9.54 -22.23
N LYS A 593 43.02 -10.78 -22.49
CA LYS A 593 43.06 -11.94 -21.56
C LYS A 593 42.46 -11.77 -20.15
N ASN A 594 41.22 -12.26 -19.96
CA ASN A 594 41.02 -13.54 -19.26
C ASN A 594 39.58 -14.06 -19.37
N THR A 595 39.43 -15.38 -19.44
CA THR A 595 38.16 -16.06 -19.71
C THR A 595 37.27 -16.18 -18.47
N VAL A 596 36.07 -15.61 -18.52
CA VAL A 596 34.93 -15.97 -17.64
C VAL A 596 33.70 -16.26 -18.50
N LYS A 597 33.03 -17.39 -18.26
CA LYS A 597 31.88 -17.85 -19.05
C LYS A 597 30.64 -16.98 -18.81
N TRP A 598 30.14 -16.32 -19.86
CA TRP A 598 28.85 -15.63 -19.85
C TRP A 598 27.70 -16.55 -20.29
N TYR A 599 26.68 -16.70 -19.44
CA TYR A 599 25.40 -17.27 -19.84
C TYR A 599 24.61 -16.27 -20.71
N HIS A 600 24.17 -16.71 -21.88
CA HIS A 600 23.56 -15.83 -22.89
C HIS A 600 22.05 -15.61 -22.69
N SER A 601 21.60 -14.36 -22.90
CA SER A 601 20.23 -14.08 -23.34
C SER A 601 20.27 -13.65 -24.82
N PRO A 602 19.78 -14.47 -25.77
CA PRO A 602 19.99 -14.20 -27.20
C PRO A 602 19.36 -12.91 -27.70
N LYS A 603 18.24 -12.45 -27.09
CA LYS A 603 17.43 -11.35 -27.61
C LYS A 603 18.16 -10.00 -27.68
N LYS A 604 19.08 -9.70 -26.74
CA LYS A 604 19.81 -8.42 -26.76
C LYS A 604 20.89 -8.37 -27.84
N LEU A 605 21.52 -9.50 -28.17
CA LEU A 605 22.58 -9.56 -29.19
C LEU A 605 22.02 -9.33 -30.61
N PHE A 606 20.84 -9.88 -30.91
CA PHE A 606 20.20 -9.71 -32.22
C PHE A 606 19.77 -8.26 -32.51
N ILE A 607 19.38 -7.49 -31.50
CA ILE A 607 19.00 -6.08 -31.66
C ILE A 607 20.25 -5.23 -31.96
N ALA A 608 21.34 -5.42 -31.20
CA ALA A 608 22.61 -4.73 -31.46
C ALA A 608 23.19 -5.07 -32.85
N ALA A 609 23.14 -6.35 -33.25
CA ALA A 609 23.58 -6.79 -34.59
C ALA A 609 22.70 -6.22 -35.72
N GLY A 610 21.38 -6.12 -35.50
CA GLY A 610 20.45 -5.50 -36.45
C GLY A 610 20.70 -4.01 -36.68
N ILE A 611 21.01 -3.27 -35.61
CA ILE A 611 21.34 -1.83 -35.67
C ILE A 611 22.67 -1.61 -36.41
N LEU A 612 23.69 -2.42 -36.11
CA LEU A 612 24.98 -2.38 -36.83
C LEU A 612 24.83 -2.69 -38.33
N ALA A 613 23.96 -3.64 -38.69
CA ALA A 613 23.67 -3.97 -40.09
C ALA A 613 22.95 -2.83 -40.82
N ALA A 614 22.01 -2.14 -40.16
CA ALA A 614 21.31 -0.98 -40.72
C ALA A 614 22.26 0.21 -40.96
N ALA A 615 23.11 0.53 -39.97
CA ALA A 615 24.11 1.59 -40.09
C ALA A 615 25.15 1.30 -41.19
N GLY A 616 25.67 0.07 -41.26
CA GLY A 616 26.58 -0.36 -42.32
C GLY A 616 25.95 -0.34 -43.72
N GLY A 617 24.65 -0.64 -43.82
CA GLY A 617 23.88 -0.54 -45.06
C GLY A 617 23.78 0.88 -45.58
N ALA A 618 23.45 1.84 -44.71
CA ALA A 618 23.35 3.27 -45.06
C ALA A 618 24.70 3.84 -45.54
N TYR A 619 25.78 3.54 -44.83
CA TYR A 619 27.15 3.97 -45.19
C TYR A 619 27.58 3.48 -46.59
N THR A 620 27.18 2.26 -46.97
CA THR A 620 27.52 1.67 -48.27
C THR A 620 26.76 2.29 -49.44
N ILE A 621 25.53 2.78 -49.20
CA ILE A 621 24.73 3.50 -50.20
C ILE A 621 25.27 4.92 -50.40
N TYR A 622 25.56 5.65 -49.30
CA TYR A 622 26.07 7.03 -49.36
C TYR A 622 27.39 7.12 -50.16
N LYS A 623 28.32 6.18 -49.94
CA LYS A 623 29.62 6.17 -50.60
C LYS A 623 29.57 5.91 -52.12
N ASN A 624 28.47 5.35 -52.63
CA ASN A 624 28.26 5.10 -54.07
C ASN A 624 27.59 6.25 -54.83
N HIS A 625 27.16 7.33 -54.16
CA HIS A 625 26.59 8.53 -54.81
C HIS A 625 27.57 9.71 -54.95
N HIS A 626 28.81 9.56 -54.48
CA HIS A 626 29.88 10.55 -54.72
C HIS A 626 31.09 9.97 -55.47
N LYS A 627 30.86 9.61 -56.74
CA LYS A 627 31.87 9.72 -57.81
C LYS A 627 31.41 10.79 -58.80
N LYS A 628 32.31 11.73 -59.11
CA LYS A 628 32.07 12.89 -59.97
C LYS A 628 31.71 12.50 -61.40
N ASP A 629 30.73 13.19 -61.97
CA ASP A 629 30.74 13.50 -63.40
C ASP A 629 31.58 14.76 -63.64
N GLU A 630 32.49 14.71 -64.62
CA GLU A 630 33.20 15.89 -65.12
C GLU A 630 32.61 16.34 -66.46
N LYS A 631 32.17 17.60 -66.49
CA LYS A 631 32.03 18.53 -67.63
C LYS A 631 31.80 17.97 -69.05
N THR A 632 30.71 18.47 -69.66
CA THR A 632 30.75 18.97 -71.05
C THR A 632 29.91 20.23 -71.21
N ASP A 633 30.48 21.27 -71.83
CA ASP A 633 29.81 22.52 -72.17
C ASP A 633 28.97 22.43 -73.46
N LYS A 634 28.06 23.41 -73.66
CA LYS A 634 27.06 23.47 -74.74
C LYS A 634 27.63 23.71 -76.15
N VAL A 635 27.05 23.02 -77.14
CA VAL A 635 27.03 23.30 -78.60
C VAL A 635 25.75 22.61 -79.15
N TYR A 636 24.85 23.14 -80.01
CA TYR A 636 24.62 24.45 -80.67
C TYR A 636 23.09 24.63 -80.92
N ALA A 637 22.68 25.78 -81.51
CA ALA A 637 21.38 26.10 -82.16
C ALA A 637 20.14 26.27 -81.26
#